data_AF-A0A6A6DW88-F1
#
_entry.id   AF-A0A6A6DW88-F1
#
_cell.length_a   1.000
_cell.length_b   1.000
_cell.length_c   1.000
_cell.angle_alpha   90.00
_cell.angle_beta   90.00
_cell.angle_gamma   90.00
#
_symmetry.space_group_name_H-M   'P 1'
#
loop_
_entity.id
_entity.type
_entity.pdbx_description
1 polymer ?
#
loop_
_entity_poly.entity_id
_entity_poly.type
_entity_poly.pdbx_seq_one_letter_code
_entity_poly.pdbx_strand_id
1 'polypeptide(L)'
;IDNPISRLPYAEDASFNSYSKQHESVCLPDTRVDLLRGIYSWADGQDERCIFWLNGLAGTGKSTIARTVARRYFEQDRLGASFFFSKGGGDVGHAGKFVTTVAVQLASSVPSLHRFICDAITERSKIVTQSLRDQWHQLVLRPLLRLDSNGFQSSYILVVDALDECGNENDIGIILRLLGEARALETVRLRVFITSRPEIPIRLGFYQLPEAEHQDFVLHSISPAIVNHDIHIFLEYKLDLIRQERSLDADWPGEEVVERLVENASSLFIWAATASRFIQEGKRFAAKRLTMILEGSSRAVTAPEKHLNEIYITVLKHSISQDYTGEEQEELYRMLRRMLGGIVVLLSPLSARSLSKLFNVPNQDIDQTMEDLHSILDIPEDQTRPLRLHHPSFRDFLLNKERCGDPNFWVDEKQAHRMLANNCIRLMSSSLKQDICGVDAPGVLVHNVESSRVEQRLPPELQYACLYWIEHLQKSGARLCDNDQAHQFLQAHLPHWLEALSWMRKVSEGIHAIASLESIALKSDCPDLYAFIYDMKRFALYGRSVIEQAPLQVYCSALLFAPIMSLVRRRFVGLVPRWIKRPPEVEKDWNALLQTLEGHSRSVSAVAFSPDGKVLASASDDETVKLWDAGTGAVLASVSYDKTVKLWDASTGAVLQTLEVDAVVRTLLFSKDGAFIQTDGGALHTTLHTTSLPSSDVLSRSSLLHGISVSEQWVRWGTEDILWLPKEYRPSCTAIYESVVALGNFSGRMLILEFAF
;
A
#
# COMPACT_ATOMS: atom_id res chain seq x y z
N ILE A 1 -2.62 10.87 -32.26
CA ILE A 1 -2.48 9.41 -32.40
C ILE A 1 -2.22 8.92 -30.99
N ASP A 2 -3.21 8.29 -30.34
CA ASP A 2 -3.11 7.84 -28.95
C ASP A 2 -1.99 6.81 -28.82
N ASN A 3 -1.00 7.07 -27.96
CA ASN A 3 0.01 6.07 -27.59
C ASN A 3 -0.59 5.15 -26.53
N PRO A 4 -0.84 3.85 -26.79
CA PRO A 4 -1.49 2.95 -25.82
C PRO A 4 -0.75 2.89 -24.47
N ILE A 5 0.57 3.07 -24.46
CA ILE A 5 1.40 3.05 -23.24
C ILE A 5 0.98 4.13 -22.25
N SER A 6 0.51 5.30 -22.72
CA SER A 6 0.08 6.39 -21.83
C SER A 6 -1.17 6.06 -21.02
N ARG A 7 -1.82 4.91 -21.28
CA ARG A 7 -2.96 4.42 -20.51
C ARG A 7 -2.53 3.64 -19.27
N LEU A 8 -1.29 3.16 -19.20
CA LEU A 8 -0.77 2.46 -18.03
C LEU A 8 -0.40 3.46 -16.93
N PRO A 9 -1.00 3.38 -15.72
CA PRO A 9 -0.48 4.12 -14.59
C PRO A 9 0.84 3.47 -14.19
N TYR A 10 1.85 4.28 -14.04
CA TYR A 10 3.15 3.84 -13.55
C TYR A 10 3.55 4.72 -12.38
N ALA A 11 4.46 4.21 -11.56
CA ALA A 11 5.06 4.98 -10.50
C ALA A 11 6.22 5.79 -11.09
N GLU A 12 6.04 7.11 -11.23
CA GLU A 12 7.06 8.00 -11.82
C GLU A 12 8.39 7.96 -11.06
N ASP A 13 8.32 7.78 -9.74
CA ASP A 13 9.48 7.72 -8.85
C ASP A 13 10.13 6.33 -8.74
N ALA A 14 9.63 5.32 -9.45
CA ALA A 14 10.13 3.95 -9.31
C ALA A 14 11.48 3.71 -9.97
N SER A 15 11.76 4.38 -11.09
CA SER A 15 12.98 4.17 -11.88
C SER A 15 14.23 4.64 -11.13
N PHE A 16 15.35 3.95 -11.32
CA PHE A 16 16.62 4.30 -10.67
C PHE A 16 17.13 5.72 -11.00
N ASN A 17 16.71 6.24 -12.15
CA ASN A 17 17.09 7.54 -12.71
C ASN A 17 15.91 8.54 -12.76
N SER A 18 14.89 8.35 -11.92
CA SER A 18 13.81 9.35 -11.79
C SER A 18 14.40 10.70 -11.35
N TYR A 19 13.71 11.80 -11.70
CA TYR A 19 14.16 13.14 -11.29
C TYR A 19 14.28 13.27 -9.76
N SER A 20 13.36 12.65 -9.01
CA SER A 20 13.41 12.59 -7.54
C SER A 20 14.66 11.90 -6.99
N LYS A 21 15.33 11.06 -7.80
CA LYS A 21 16.52 10.27 -7.41
C LYS A 21 17.82 10.76 -8.06
N GLN A 22 17.81 11.90 -8.75
CA GLN A 22 18.96 12.39 -9.52
C GLN A 22 20.24 12.61 -8.70
N HIS A 23 20.11 12.83 -7.38
CA HIS A 23 21.24 13.05 -6.46
C HIS A 23 21.64 11.78 -5.68
N GLU A 24 20.97 10.65 -5.91
CA GLU A 24 21.33 9.39 -5.25
C GLU A 24 22.58 8.78 -5.89
N SER A 25 23.52 8.35 -5.05
CA SER A 25 24.84 7.90 -5.52
C SER A 25 24.83 6.44 -6.00
N VAL A 26 25.77 6.13 -6.89
CA VAL A 26 26.24 4.77 -7.21
C VAL A 26 27.46 4.43 -6.33
N CYS A 27 27.92 3.18 -6.38
CA CYS A 27 29.18 2.78 -5.77
C CYS A 27 30.33 3.58 -6.38
N LEU A 28 31.27 4.01 -5.55
CA LEU A 28 32.47 4.69 -6.02
C LEU A 28 33.38 3.70 -6.75
N PRO A 29 34.26 4.18 -7.66
CA PRO A 29 35.34 3.37 -8.20
C PRO A 29 36.10 2.66 -7.06
N ASP A 30 36.53 1.43 -7.34
CA ASP A 30 37.30 0.59 -6.41
C ASP A 30 36.59 0.20 -5.10
N THR A 31 35.28 0.45 -4.97
CA THR A 31 34.46 -0.07 -3.87
C THR A 31 33.61 -1.26 -4.28
N ARG A 32 33.36 -2.21 -3.35
CA ARG A 32 32.51 -3.40 -3.60
C ARG A 32 32.95 -4.26 -4.80
N VAL A 33 34.23 -4.20 -5.16
CA VAL A 33 34.77 -4.73 -6.43
C VAL A 33 34.43 -6.21 -6.64
N ASP A 34 34.72 -7.06 -5.66
CA ASP A 34 34.50 -8.50 -5.81
C ASP A 34 33.02 -8.88 -5.85
N LEU A 35 32.18 -8.18 -5.07
CA LEU A 35 30.73 -8.37 -5.09
C LEU A 35 30.16 -7.98 -6.45
N LEU A 36 30.51 -6.79 -6.96
CA LEU A 36 30.06 -6.32 -8.26
C LEU A 36 30.54 -7.25 -9.37
N ARG A 37 31.79 -7.73 -9.31
CA ARG A 37 32.30 -8.75 -10.25
C ARG A 37 31.47 -10.03 -10.20
N GLY A 38 31.08 -10.49 -9.02
CA GLY A 38 30.19 -11.64 -8.85
C GLY A 38 28.80 -11.41 -9.47
N ILE A 39 28.20 -10.25 -9.21
CA ILE A 39 26.89 -9.88 -9.80
C ILE A 39 26.97 -9.81 -11.33
N TYR A 40 28.02 -9.19 -11.89
CA TYR A 40 28.18 -9.12 -13.34
C TYR A 40 28.45 -10.49 -13.96
N SER A 41 29.21 -11.35 -13.27
CA SER A 41 29.44 -12.73 -13.71
C SER A 41 28.15 -13.54 -13.72
N TRP A 42 27.26 -13.34 -12.74
CA TRP A 42 25.92 -13.94 -12.76
C TRP A 42 25.06 -13.38 -13.90
N ALA A 43 24.99 -12.05 -14.01
CA ALA A 43 24.16 -11.37 -14.99
C ALA A 43 24.53 -11.72 -16.44
N ASP A 44 25.83 -11.71 -16.76
CA ASP A 44 26.37 -11.90 -18.11
C ASP A 44 26.83 -13.34 -18.40
N GLY A 45 26.98 -14.17 -17.37
CA GLY A 45 27.45 -15.55 -17.49
C GLY A 45 26.36 -16.56 -17.81
N GLN A 46 26.67 -17.85 -17.73
CA GLN A 46 25.77 -18.96 -18.09
C GLN A 46 24.90 -19.48 -16.93
N ASP A 47 24.93 -18.83 -15.76
CA ASP A 47 24.20 -19.28 -14.56
C ASP A 47 22.70 -19.50 -14.81
N GLU A 48 22.15 -20.69 -14.58
CA GLU A 48 20.74 -20.97 -14.88
C GLU A 48 19.74 -20.21 -13.98
N ARG A 49 20.19 -19.70 -12.82
CA ARG A 49 19.33 -19.03 -11.84
C ARG A 49 18.93 -17.64 -12.33
N CYS A 50 17.64 -17.41 -12.52
CA CYS A 50 17.13 -16.15 -13.07
C CYS A 50 17.13 -14.98 -12.08
N ILE A 51 17.15 -15.27 -10.77
CA ILE A 51 17.12 -14.26 -9.69
C ILE A 51 18.46 -14.23 -8.95
N PHE A 52 18.95 -13.02 -8.64
CA PHE A 52 20.03 -12.80 -7.66
C PHE A 52 19.47 -11.98 -6.51
N TRP A 53 19.43 -12.56 -5.32
CA TRP A 53 18.94 -11.93 -4.11
C TRP A 53 20.09 -11.44 -3.24
N LEU A 54 20.29 -10.12 -3.23
CA LEU A 54 21.22 -9.44 -2.33
C LEU A 54 20.48 -9.06 -1.03
N ASN A 55 20.65 -9.86 0.01
CA ASN A 55 20.06 -9.59 1.31
C ASN A 55 21.06 -8.98 2.29
N GLY A 56 20.59 -8.17 3.24
CA GLY A 56 21.48 -7.61 4.26
C GLY A 56 20.80 -6.66 5.22
N LEU A 57 21.47 -6.39 6.34
CA LEU A 57 20.99 -5.47 7.36
C LEU A 57 20.82 -4.04 6.83
N ALA A 58 20.07 -3.23 7.57
CA ALA A 58 19.93 -1.79 7.37
C ALA A 58 21.29 -1.10 7.13
N GLY A 59 21.36 -0.20 6.16
CA GLY A 59 22.54 0.67 5.99
C GLY A 59 23.83 0.03 5.45
N THR A 60 23.76 -1.21 4.94
CA THR A 60 24.90 -1.92 4.34
C THR A 60 25.22 -1.52 2.89
N GLY A 61 24.38 -0.67 2.27
CA GLY A 61 24.60 -0.15 0.91
C GLY A 61 23.88 -0.89 -0.23
N LYS A 62 22.88 -1.72 0.09
CA LYS A 62 22.09 -2.50 -0.88
C LYS A 62 21.54 -1.66 -2.04
N SER A 63 20.84 -0.56 -1.74
CA SER A 63 20.26 0.34 -2.75
C SER A 63 21.30 1.04 -3.61
N THR A 64 22.46 1.36 -3.04
CA THR A 64 23.60 1.90 -3.80
C THR A 64 24.13 0.88 -4.80
N ILE A 65 24.23 -0.40 -4.40
CA ILE A 65 24.62 -1.50 -5.29
C ILE A 65 23.57 -1.70 -6.38
N ALA A 66 22.28 -1.74 -6.04
CA ALA A 66 21.18 -1.86 -7.01
C ALA A 66 21.22 -0.76 -8.07
N ARG A 67 21.44 0.51 -7.65
CA ARG A 67 21.58 1.64 -8.56
C ARG A 67 22.82 1.55 -9.44
N THR A 68 23.92 1.03 -8.91
CA THR A 68 25.17 0.78 -9.67
C THR A 68 24.94 -0.24 -10.77
N VAL A 69 24.29 -1.35 -10.43
CA VAL A 69 23.91 -2.40 -11.39
C VAL A 69 22.95 -1.82 -12.44
N ALA A 70 21.91 -1.10 -12.03
CA ALA A 70 20.96 -0.46 -12.95
C ALA A 70 21.66 0.50 -13.91
N ARG A 71 22.52 1.40 -13.41
CA ARG A 71 23.27 2.36 -14.24
C ARG A 71 24.15 1.68 -15.28
N ARG A 72 24.93 0.66 -14.88
CA ARG A 72 25.80 -0.08 -15.81
C ARG A 72 25.02 -0.71 -16.95
N TYR A 73 23.90 -1.38 -16.65
CA TYR A 73 23.11 -2.04 -17.69
C TYR A 73 22.25 -1.06 -18.49
N PHE A 74 21.92 0.11 -17.93
CA PHE A 74 21.31 1.20 -18.68
C PHE A 74 22.27 1.75 -19.74
N GLU A 75 23.54 1.98 -19.39
CA GLU A 75 24.59 2.44 -20.32
C GLU A 75 24.93 1.40 -21.41
N GLN A 76 24.55 0.14 -21.21
CA GLN A 76 24.71 -0.95 -22.17
C GLN A 76 23.44 -1.25 -22.98
N ASP A 77 22.38 -0.45 -22.84
CA ASP A 77 21.06 -0.70 -23.44
C ASP A 77 20.48 -2.09 -23.12
N ARG A 78 20.81 -2.63 -21.94
CA ARG A 78 20.37 -3.94 -21.44
C ARG A 78 19.53 -3.87 -20.17
N LEU A 79 19.34 -2.69 -19.59
CA LEU A 79 18.38 -2.50 -18.50
C LEU A 79 16.97 -2.52 -19.07
N GLY A 80 16.23 -3.59 -18.79
CA GLY A 80 14.83 -3.71 -19.17
C GLY A 80 13.95 -2.76 -18.34
N ALA A 81 14.06 -2.86 -17.01
CA ALA A 81 13.32 -2.01 -16.09
C ALA A 81 13.99 -1.95 -14.70
N SER A 82 13.56 -0.98 -13.91
CA SER A 82 13.97 -0.79 -12.52
C SER A 82 12.80 -0.31 -11.66
N PHE A 83 12.66 -0.90 -10.48
CA PHE A 83 11.66 -0.51 -9.50
C PHE A 83 12.27 -0.47 -8.10
N PHE A 84 12.28 0.71 -7.50
CA PHE A 84 12.87 0.97 -6.20
C PHE A 84 11.76 1.27 -5.21
N PHE A 85 11.43 0.26 -4.37
CA PHE A 85 10.41 0.40 -3.34
C PHE A 85 10.85 1.42 -2.28
N SER A 86 9.88 2.10 -1.68
CA SER A 86 10.12 3.00 -0.55
C SER A 86 8.93 2.98 0.40
N LYS A 87 9.19 2.65 1.67
CA LYS A 87 8.15 2.46 2.67
C LYS A 87 7.48 3.79 2.96
N GLY A 88 6.16 3.85 2.72
CA GLY A 88 5.43 5.12 2.77
C GLY A 88 5.87 6.08 1.67
N GLY A 89 6.29 5.59 0.50
CA GLY A 89 6.67 6.38 -0.68
C GLY A 89 5.51 6.66 -1.65
N GLY A 90 4.26 6.44 -1.24
CA GLY A 90 3.08 6.54 -2.12
C GLY A 90 3.05 5.36 -3.07
N ASP A 91 3.05 5.64 -4.38
CA ASP A 91 2.97 4.63 -5.45
C ASP A 91 4.10 3.57 -5.43
N VAL A 92 5.28 3.93 -4.92
CA VAL A 92 6.43 3.03 -4.76
C VAL A 92 6.43 2.29 -3.42
N GLY A 93 5.46 2.56 -2.54
CA GLY A 93 5.31 1.88 -1.25
C GLY A 93 4.39 0.66 -1.30
N HIS A 94 3.77 0.37 -2.45
CA HIS A 94 2.86 -0.75 -2.61
C HIS A 94 3.00 -1.36 -4.01
N ALA A 95 2.56 -2.61 -4.18
CA ALA A 95 2.75 -3.33 -5.42
C ALA A 95 1.82 -2.91 -6.57
N GLY A 96 0.75 -2.13 -6.31
CA GLY A 96 -0.32 -1.87 -7.30
C GLY A 96 0.11 -1.30 -8.66
N LYS A 97 1.26 -0.60 -8.73
CA LYS A 97 1.83 -0.07 -9.99
C LYS A 97 3.14 -0.76 -10.40
N PHE A 98 3.55 -1.83 -9.71
CA PHE A 98 4.84 -2.50 -9.94
C PHE A 98 4.97 -2.99 -11.38
N VAL A 99 4.02 -3.81 -11.83
CA VAL A 99 4.14 -4.47 -13.13
C VAL A 99 3.86 -3.53 -14.29
N THR A 100 2.85 -2.66 -14.19
CA THR A 100 2.62 -1.62 -15.21
C THR A 100 3.84 -0.72 -15.39
N THR A 101 4.54 -0.38 -14.31
CA THR A 101 5.79 0.39 -14.37
C THR A 101 6.89 -0.39 -15.09
N VAL A 102 7.06 -1.67 -14.76
CA VAL A 102 8.03 -2.55 -15.46
C VAL A 102 7.71 -2.63 -16.95
N ALA A 103 6.44 -2.76 -17.33
CA ALA A 103 6.00 -2.82 -18.72
C ALA A 103 6.26 -1.52 -19.49
N VAL A 104 5.93 -0.36 -18.90
CA VAL A 104 6.20 0.96 -19.51
C VAL A 104 7.70 1.14 -19.75
N GLN A 105 8.52 0.75 -18.78
CA GLN A 105 9.98 0.82 -18.91
C GLN A 105 10.49 -0.15 -19.98
N LEU A 106 10.04 -1.42 -19.99
CA LEU A 106 10.41 -2.39 -21.03
C LEU A 106 10.03 -1.94 -22.45
N ALA A 107 8.84 -1.37 -22.62
CA ALA A 107 8.40 -0.84 -23.92
C ALA A 107 9.22 0.36 -24.40
N SER A 108 9.89 1.06 -23.48
CA SER A 108 10.75 2.20 -23.77
C SER A 108 12.19 1.75 -24.02
N SER A 109 12.71 0.84 -23.19
CA SER A 109 14.08 0.34 -23.26
C SER A 109 14.29 -0.69 -24.38
N VAL A 110 13.24 -1.41 -24.78
CA VAL A 110 13.31 -2.47 -25.79
C VAL A 110 12.32 -2.17 -26.92
N PRO A 111 12.76 -1.48 -28.00
CA PRO A 111 11.86 -1.05 -29.08
C PRO A 111 11.07 -2.17 -29.76
N SER A 112 11.62 -3.40 -29.81
CA SER A 112 10.91 -4.56 -30.34
C SER A 112 9.74 -5.01 -29.45
N LEU A 113 9.81 -4.79 -28.14
CA LEU A 113 8.70 -5.06 -27.21
C LEU A 113 7.63 -3.99 -27.25
N HIS A 114 7.96 -2.77 -27.67
CA HIS A 114 7.02 -1.65 -27.73
C HIS A 114 5.73 -2.03 -28.44
N ARG A 115 5.83 -2.66 -29.62
CA ARG A 115 4.65 -3.09 -30.38
C ARG A 115 3.87 -4.18 -29.64
N PHE A 116 4.53 -5.20 -29.11
CA PHE A 116 3.85 -6.31 -28.41
C PHE A 116 3.16 -5.85 -27.12
N ILE A 117 3.75 -4.90 -26.40
CA ILE A 117 3.16 -4.30 -25.20
C ILE A 117 2.00 -3.38 -25.59
N CYS A 118 2.15 -2.55 -26.63
CA CYS A 118 1.04 -1.74 -27.18
C CYS A 118 -0.12 -2.61 -27.64
N ASP A 119 0.15 -3.71 -28.34
CA ASP A 119 -0.85 -4.68 -28.77
C ASP A 119 -1.54 -5.30 -27.55
N ALA A 120 -0.78 -5.71 -26.52
CA ALA A 120 -1.35 -6.22 -25.27
C ALA A 120 -2.25 -5.19 -24.56
N ILE A 121 -1.88 -3.91 -24.53
CA ILE A 121 -2.70 -2.83 -23.96
C ILE A 121 -3.95 -2.57 -24.81
N THR A 122 -3.83 -2.65 -26.14
CA THR A 122 -4.93 -2.38 -27.06
C THR A 122 -5.95 -3.52 -27.06
N GLU A 123 -5.48 -4.77 -27.06
CA GLU A 123 -6.28 -5.98 -26.91
C GLU A 123 -6.95 -6.05 -25.53
N ARG A 124 -6.29 -5.50 -24.50
CA ARG A 124 -6.76 -5.52 -23.11
C ARG A 124 -6.83 -4.12 -22.54
N SER A 125 -7.84 -3.37 -22.96
CA SER A 125 -8.06 -1.96 -22.56
C SER A 125 -8.12 -1.71 -21.05
N LYS A 126 -8.33 -2.76 -20.23
CA LYS A 126 -8.39 -2.68 -18.78
C LYS A 126 -7.23 -3.44 -18.09
N ILE A 127 -6.09 -3.59 -18.79
CA ILE A 127 -4.87 -4.26 -18.28
C ILE A 127 -4.27 -3.58 -17.02
N VAL A 128 -4.60 -2.31 -16.83
CA VAL A 128 -4.13 -1.46 -15.73
C VAL A 128 -4.58 -1.94 -14.36
N THR A 129 -5.83 -2.38 -14.27
CA THR A 129 -6.43 -2.67 -12.97
C THR A 129 -6.14 -4.12 -12.57
N GLN A 130 -5.62 -4.96 -13.49
CA GLN A 130 -5.51 -6.42 -13.33
C GLN A 130 -4.69 -6.87 -12.13
N SER A 131 -4.83 -8.14 -11.71
CA SER A 131 -3.95 -8.69 -10.68
C SER A 131 -2.48 -8.59 -11.11
N LEU A 132 -1.53 -8.49 -10.17
CA LEU A 132 -0.10 -8.43 -10.49
C LEU A 132 0.34 -9.58 -11.40
N ARG A 133 -0.23 -10.76 -11.19
CA ARG A 133 0.04 -11.94 -12.01
C ARG A 133 -0.36 -11.72 -13.45
N ASP A 134 -1.55 -11.19 -13.68
CA ASP A 134 -2.08 -11.02 -15.04
C ASP A 134 -1.37 -9.89 -15.78
N GLN A 135 -1.12 -8.78 -15.08
CA GLN A 135 -0.26 -7.72 -15.60
C GLN A 135 1.09 -8.30 -16.02
N TRP A 136 1.68 -9.19 -15.20
CA TRP A 136 3.01 -9.75 -15.47
C TRP A 136 2.99 -10.64 -16.70
N HIS A 137 2.03 -11.56 -16.77
CA HIS A 137 1.90 -12.48 -17.89
C HIS A 137 1.63 -11.73 -19.21
N GLN A 138 0.77 -10.70 -19.21
CA GLN A 138 0.36 -10.03 -20.45
C GLN A 138 1.29 -8.92 -20.89
N LEU A 139 1.82 -8.14 -19.96
CA LEU A 139 2.63 -6.97 -20.26
C LEU A 139 4.14 -7.25 -20.25
N VAL A 140 4.58 -8.33 -19.60
CA VAL A 140 6.01 -8.66 -19.46
C VAL A 140 6.32 -10.01 -20.12
N LEU A 141 5.76 -11.12 -19.60
CA LEU A 141 6.16 -12.47 -20.00
C LEU A 141 5.77 -12.80 -21.45
N ARG A 142 4.51 -12.61 -21.84
CA ARG A 142 4.05 -12.90 -23.22
C ARG A 142 4.76 -12.04 -24.27
N PRO A 143 4.93 -10.71 -24.09
CA PRO A 143 5.73 -9.91 -25.02
C PRO A 143 7.16 -10.43 -25.15
N LEU A 144 7.81 -10.82 -24.04
CA LEU A 144 9.15 -11.40 -24.06
C LEU A 144 9.21 -12.76 -24.77
N LEU A 145 8.20 -13.62 -24.60
CA LEU A 145 8.10 -14.91 -25.31
C LEU A 145 7.90 -14.76 -26.82
N ARG A 146 7.30 -13.65 -27.27
CA ARG A 146 7.07 -13.36 -28.70
C ARG A 146 8.27 -12.72 -29.39
N LEU A 147 9.34 -12.41 -28.67
CA LEU A 147 10.57 -11.92 -29.29
C LEU A 147 11.26 -13.08 -30.01
N ASP A 148 11.30 -12.99 -31.34
CA ASP A 148 12.18 -13.82 -32.16
C ASP A 148 13.63 -13.37 -31.94
N SER A 149 14.46 -14.28 -31.44
CA SER A 149 15.91 -14.06 -31.42
C SER A 149 16.44 -14.27 -32.85
N ASN A 150 16.97 -13.22 -33.48
CA ASN A 150 17.70 -13.28 -34.75
C ASN A 150 19.06 -14.01 -34.57
N GLY A 151 19.06 -15.21 -33.97
CA GLY A 151 20.25 -16.04 -33.70
C GLY A 151 21.06 -15.65 -32.46
N PHE A 152 20.69 -14.58 -31.74
CA PHE A 152 21.35 -14.17 -30.49
C PHE A 152 20.36 -14.12 -29.32
N GLN A 153 20.66 -14.80 -28.22
CA GLN A 153 19.87 -14.73 -26.99
C GLN A 153 20.07 -13.35 -26.34
N SER A 154 19.12 -12.45 -26.53
CA SER A 154 19.15 -11.13 -25.89
C SER A 154 18.97 -11.28 -24.37
N SER A 155 19.80 -10.60 -23.58
CA SER A 155 19.73 -10.65 -22.12
C SER A 155 19.42 -9.27 -21.56
N TYR A 156 18.33 -9.18 -20.81
CA TYR A 156 17.85 -7.96 -20.15
C TYR A 156 17.88 -8.12 -18.64
N ILE A 157 18.07 -7.00 -17.92
CA ILE A 157 18.05 -6.95 -16.46
C ILE A 157 16.84 -6.17 -15.95
N LEU A 158 16.19 -6.74 -14.94
CA LEU A 158 15.21 -6.09 -14.09
C LEU A 158 15.82 -5.89 -12.69
N VAL A 159 15.88 -4.64 -12.22
CA VAL A 159 16.35 -4.32 -10.87
C VAL A 159 15.16 -4.03 -9.96
N VAL A 160 15.02 -4.77 -8.87
CA VAL A 160 14.02 -4.55 -7.82
C VAL A 160 14.74 -4.23 -6.52
N ASP A 161 14.68 -2.97 -6.08
CA ASP A 161 15.35 -2.53 -4.86
C ASP A 161 14.38 -2.44 -3.68
N ALA A 162 14.87 -2.80 -2.50
CA ALA A 162 14.20 -2.68 -1.21
C ALA A 162 12.82 -3.36 -1.16
N LEU A 163 12.69 -4.59 -1.64
CA LEU A 163 11.40 -5.29 -1.70
C LEU A 163 10.71 -5.44 -0.32
N ASP A 164 11.48 -5.45 0.77
CA ASP A 164 10.96 -5.41 2.15
C ASP A 164 10.20 -4.11 2.49
N GLU A 165 10.36 -3.06 1.70
CA GLU A 165 9.64 -1.80 1.87
C GLU A 165 8.26 -1.77 1.19
N CYS A 166 7.85 -2.87 0.55
CA CYS A 166 6.48 -3.05 0.07
C CYS A 166 5.50 -3.20 1.24
N GLY A 167 4.52 -2.31 1.33
CA GLY A 167 3.61 -2.19 2.48
C GLY A 167 2.67 -3.37 2.72
N ASN A 168 2.50 -4.26 1.74
CA ASN A 168 1.68 -5.47 1.85
C ASN A 168 2.54 -6.73 1.75
N GLU A 169 2.62 -7.47 2.85
CA GLU A 169 3.41 -8.71 2.94
C GLU A 169 2.94 -9.80 1.97
N ASN A 170 1.64 -9.85 1.65
CA ASN A 170 1.10 -10.81 0.69
C ASN A 170 1.59 -10.51 -0.74
N ASP A 171 1.70 -9.23 -1.08
CA ASP A 171 2.17 -8.80 -2.40
C ASP A 171 3.64 -9.15 -2.62
N ILE A 172 4.47 -9.11 -1.57
CA ILE A 172 5.88 -9.55 -1.62
C ILE A 172 5.98 -10.99 -2.12
N GLY A 173 5.21 -11.90 -1.53
CA GLY A 173 5.19 -13.31 -1.92
C GLY A 173 4.63 -13.55 -3.32
N ILE A 174 3.72 -12.70 -3.80
CA ILE A 174 3.26 -12.72 -5.19
C ILE A 174 4.36 -12.26 -6.14
N ILE A 175 4.99 -11.11 -5.88
CA ILE A 175 6.06 -10.55 -6.70
C ILE A 175 7.19 -11.55 -6.88
N LEU A 176 7.68 -12.18 -5.80
CA LEU A 176 8.77 -13.15 -5.88
C LEU A 176 8.43 -14.34 -6.79
N ARG A 177 7.21 -14.88 -6.70
CA ARG A 177 6.74 -15.96 -7.58
C ARG A 177 6.69 -15.54 -9.05
N LEU A 178 6.19 -14.33 -9.33
CA LEU A 178 6.14 -13.80 -10.71
C LEU A 178 7.53 -13.59 -11.30
N LEU A 179 8.47 -13.07 -10.51
CA LEU A 179 9.85 -12.89 -10.94
C LEU A 179 10.54 -14.22 -11.25
N GLY A 180 10.18 -15.30 -10.55
CA GLY A 180 10.69 -16.66 -10.83
C GLY A 180 10.22 -17.22 -12.18
N GLU A 181 9.02 -16.85 -12.63
CA GLU A 181 8.49 -17.25 -13.94
C GLU A 181 9.35 -16.75 -15.13
N ALA A 182 10.23 -15.77 -14.91
CA ALA A 182 11.21 -15.32 -15.90
C ALA A 182 12.13 -16.43 -16.41
N ARG A 183 12.33 -17.51 -15.63
CA ARG A 183 13.09 -18.70 -16.05
C ARG A 183 12.45 -19.45 -17.21
N ALA A 184 11.14 -19.33 -17.41
CA ALA A 184 10.43 -20.00 -18.50
C ALA A 184 10.74 -19.40 -19.90
N LEU A 185 11.49 -18.30 -19.97
CA LEU A 185 11.87 -17.66 -21.22
C LEU A 185 13.06 -18.40 -21.87
N GLU A 186 12.81 -19.06 -22.99
CA GLU A 186 13.84 -19.80 -23.74
C GLU A 186 14.60 -18.90 -24.74
N THR A 187 13.89 -18.00 -25.42
CA THR A 187 14.44 -17.16 -26.51
C THR A 187 15.17 -15.91 -26.04
N VAL A 188 14.74 -15.35 -24.91
CA VAL A 188 15.25 -14.12 -24.30
C VAL A 188 15.52 -14.38 -22.82
N ARG A 189 16.60 -13.83 -22.29
CA ARG A 189 16.94 -14.02 -20.87
C ARG A 189 16.61 -12.78 -20.07
N LEU A 190 15.61 -12.87 -19.19
CA LEU A 190 15.35 -11.84 -18.19
C LEU A 190 16.03 -12.22 -16.86
N ARG A 191 17.01 -11.42 -16.46
CA ARG A 191 17.74 -11.52 -15.19
C ARG A 191 17.14 -10.57 -14.17
N VAL A 192 16.85 -11.05 -12.96
CA VAL A 192 16.21 -10.24 -11.92
C VAL A 192 17.16 -10.05 -10.74
N PHE A 193 17.60 -8.82 -10.51
CA PHE A 193 18.43 -8.46 -9.36
C PHE A 193 17.53 -7.86 -8.27
N ILE A 194 17.46 -8.51 -7.11
CA ILE A 194 16.58 -8.14 -6.00
C ILE A 194 17.43 -7.75 -4.80
N THR A 195 17.10 -6.63 -4.15
CA THR A 195 17.62 -6.32 -2.82
C THR A 195 16.51 -6.30 -1.77
N SER A 196 16.83 -6.77 -0.56
CA SER A 196 15.93 -6.59 0.58
C SER A 196 16.61 -6.81 1.94
N ARG A 197 15.92 -6.47 3.02
CA ARG A 197 16.17 -7.04 4.35
C ARG A 197 15.65 -8.49 4.42
N PRO A 198 16.27 -9.37 5.23
CA PRO A 198 15.81 -10.75 5.40
C PRO A 198 14.61 -10.84 6.37
N GLU A 199 13.58 -10.04 6.14
CA GLU A 199 12.34 -10.05 6.93
C GLU A 199 11.53 -11.33 6.67
N ILE A 200 10.60 -11.67 7.58
CA ILE A 200 9.86 -12.94 7.53
C ILE A 200 9.16 -13.15 6.18
N PRO A 201 8.40 -12.19 5.61
CA PRO A 201 7.71 -12.38 4.33
C PRO A 201 8.66 -12.66 3.17
N ILE A 202 9.80 -11.98 3.13
CA ILE A 202 10.85 -12.18 2.12
C ILE A 202 11.44 -13.59 2.25
N ARG A 203 11.84 -13.98 3.46
CA ARG A 203 12.45 -15.30 3.71
C ARG A 203 11.49 -16.44 3.36
N LEU A 204 10.22 -16.31 3.72
CA LEU A 204 9.20 -17.28 3.35
C LEU A 204 8.97 -17.32 1.84
N GLY A 205 8.98 -16.17 1.16
CA GLY A 205 8.87 -16.09 -0.29
C GLY A 205 10.00 -16.82 -1.02
N PHE A 206 11.26 -16.56 -0.65
CA PHE A 206 12.41 -17.28 -1.23
C PHE A 206 12.45 -18.75 -0.84
N TYR A 207 12.04 -19.11 0.38
CA TYR A 207 11.95 -20.53 0.78
C TYR A 207 10.94 -21.34 -0.05
N GLN A 208 9.89 -20.68 -0.55
CA GLN A 208 8.89 -21.29 -1.43
C GLN A 208 9.36 -21.38 -2.89
N LEU A 209 10.40 -20.63 -3.28
CA LEU A 209 10.98 -20.71 -4.62
C LEU A 209 11.96 -21.89 -4.69
N PRO A 210 12.01 -22.62 -5.82
CA PRO A 210 13.05 -23.63 -6.04
C PRO A 210 14.46 -23.02 -5.99
N GLU A 211 15.41 -23.70 -5.34
CA GLU A 211 16.83 -23.27 -5.30
C GLU A 211 17.45 -23.08 -6.69
N ALA A 212 16.89 -23.75 -7.70
CA ALA A 212 17.29 -23.62 -9.10
C ALA A 212 16.91 -22.26 -9.73
N GLU A 213 16.08 -21.44 -9.07
CA GLU A 213 15.60 -20.16 -9.60
C GLU A 213 16.37 -18.95 -9.08
N HIS A 214 17.04 -19.05 -7.92
CA HIS A 214 17.66 -17.91 -7.26
C HIS A 214 19.05 -18.18 -6.67
N GLN A 215 19.89 -17.15 -6.65
CA GLN A 215 21.17 -17.11 -5.94
C GLN A 215 21.08 -16.16 -4.76
N ASP A 216 21.51 -16.62 -3.59
CA ASP A 216 21.50 -15.82 -2.36
C ASP A 216 22.88 -15.24 -2.06
N PHE A 217 22.93 -13.96 -1.74
CA PHE A 217 24.12 -13.29 -1.23
C PHE A 217 23.81 -12.46 0.01
N VAL A 218 24.49 -12.77 1.11
CA VAL A 218 24.33 -12.09 2.40
C VAL A 218 25.37 -10.97 2.53
N LEU A 219 24.96 -9.72 2.37
CA LEU A 219 25.88 -8.58 2.29
C LEU A 219 26.68 -8.35 3.59
N HIS A 220 26.12 -8.72 4.75
CA HIS A 220 26.78 -8.58 6.05
C HIS A 220 27.72 -9.74 6.39
N SER A 221 27.87 -10.74 5.50
CA SER A 221 28.91 -11.77 5.64
C SER A 221 30.24 -11.38 5.00
N ILE A 222 30.32 -10.24 4.31
CA ILE A 222 31.58 -9.69 3.79
C ILE A 222 32.48 -9.34 4.98
N SER A 223 33.77 -9.68 4.88
CA SER A 223 34.75 -9.37 5.92
C SER A 223 34.73 -7.88 6.30
N PRO A 224 34.66 -7.54 7.60
CA PRO A 224 34.70 -6.16 8.07
C PRO A 224 35.90 -5.37 7.53
N ALA A 225 37.04 -6.03 7.28
CA ALA A 225 38.22 -5.40 6.70
C ALA A 225 37.96 -4.85 5.29
N ILE A 226 37.23 -5.59 4.45
CA ILE A 226 36.87 -5.17 3.10
C ILE A 226 35.86 -4.02 3.16
N VAL A 227 34.84 -4.15 4.02
CA VAL A 227 33.81 -3.11 4.18
C VAL A 227 34.41 -1.80 4.70
N ASN A 228 35.33 -1.87 5.67
CA ASN A 228 36.00 -0.71 6.23
C ASN A 228 36.93 -0.04 5.20
N HIS A 229 37.59 -0.82 4.34
CA HIS A 229 38.34 -0.27 3.22
C HIS A 229 37.43 0.48 2.22
N ASP A 230 36.28 -0.10 1.85
CA ASP A 230 35.31 0.58 0.98
C ASP A 230 34.74 1.87 1.63
N ILE A 231 34.53 1.86 2.96
CA ILE A 231 34.08 3.03 3.74
C ILE A 231 35.16 4.10 3.79
N HIS A 232 36.44 3.72 3.91
CA HIS A 232 37.57 4.63 3.89
C HIS A 232 37.60 5.41 2.57
N ILE A 233 37.58 4.72 1.42
CA ILE A 233 37.49 5.33 0.08
C ILE A 233 36.27 6.27 -0.02
N PHE A 234 35.13 5.84 0.51
CA PHE A 234 33.91 6.67 0.51
C PHE A 234 34.05 7.95 1.32
N LEU A 235 34.63 7.87 2.52
CA LEU A 235 34.84 9.01 3.39
C LEU A 235 35.88 9.97 2.80
N GLU A 236 37.00 9.46 2.28
CA GLU A 236 37.99 10.29 1.58
C GLU A 236 37.35 11.10 0.45
N TYR A 237 36.61 10.43 -0.43
CA TYR A 237 35.92 11.09 -1.54
C TYR A 237 34.94 12.17 -1.05
N LYS A 238 34.11 11.86 -0.05
CA LYS A 238 33.11 12.80 0.47
C LYS A 238 33.73 13.98 1.21
N LEU A 239 34.76 13.74 2.01
CA LEU A 239 35.46 14.78 2.77
C LEU A 239 36.27 15.65 1.82
N ASP A 240 36.88 15.11 0.77
CA ASP A 240 37.55 15.93 -0.25
C ASP A 240 36.58 16.85 -1.00
N LEU A 241 35.36 16.38 -1.35
CA LEU A 241 34.33 17.26 -1.90
C LEU A 241 33.99 18.40 -0.94
N ILE A 242 33.82 18.12 0.36
CA ILE A 242 33.55 19.15 1.37
C ILE A 242 34.72 20.11 1.49
N ARG A 243 35.97 19.62 1.46
CA ARG A 243 37.19 20.42 1.49
C ARG A 243 37.23 21.41 0.32
N GLN A 244 36.94 20.94 -0.88
CA GLN A 244 36.89 21.75 -2.10
C GLN A 244 35.75 22.78 -2.06
N GLU A 245 34.54 22.36 -1.70
CA GLU A 245 33.35 23.24 -1.61
C GLU A 245 33.51 24.35 -0.56
N ARG A 246 34.31 24.12 0.49
CA ARG A 246 34.49 25.04 1.62
C ARG A 246 35.85 25.73 1.66
N SER A 247 36.71 25.46 0.68
CA SER A 247 38.08 25.99 0.62
C SER A 247 38.86 25.74 1.92
N LEU A 248 38.75 24.54 2.48
CA LEU A 248 39.50 24.13 3.68
C LEU A 248 40.96 23.80 3.33
N ASP A 249 41.80 23.72 4.37
CA ASP A 249 43.23 23.42 4.21
C ASP A 249 43.48 22.13 3.43
N ALA A 250 44.60 22.07 2.71
CA ALA A 250 44.95 20.92 1.88
C ALA A 250 45.06 19.61 2.66
N ASP A 251 45.49 19.69 3.92
CA ASP A 251 45.67 18.55 4.82
C ASP A 251 44.39 18.21 5.60
N TRP A 252 43.28 18.94 5.41
CA TRP A 252 42.02 18.63 6.07
C TRP A 252 41.31 17.45 5.39
N PRO A 253 40.76 16.47 6.14
CA PRO A 253 40.72 16.37 7.60
C PRO A 253 41.92 15.63 8.23
N GLY A 254 42.80 15.04 7.42
CA GLY A 254 43.96 14.24 7.83
C GLY A 254 43.64 12.75 7.94
N GLU A 255 44.63 11.90 7.62
CA GLU A 255 44.46 10.44 7.54
C GLU A 255 43.97 9.81 8.85
N GLU A 256 44.55 10.21 9.98
CA GLU A 256 44.16 9.71 11.31
C GLU A 256 42.68 9.98 11.62
N VAL A 257 42.15 11.10 11.13
CA VAL A 257 40.73 11.44 11.31
C VAL A 257 39.84 10.55 10.44
N VAL A 258 40.25 10.27 9.20
CA VAL A 258 39.51 9.36 8.30
C VAL A 258 39.48 7.96 8.91
N GLU A 259 40.62 7.43 9.37
CA GLU A 259 40.69 6.13 10.05
C GLU A 259 39.74 6.05 11.24
N ARG A 260 39.72 7.10 12.08
CA ARG A 260 38.81 7.17 13.22
C ARG A 260 37.33 7.22 12.83
N LEU A 261 36.98 7.89 11.74
CA LEU A 261 35.61 7.88 11.21
C LEU A 261 35.23 6.50 10.67
N VAL A 262 36.17 5.77 10.05
CA VAL A 262 35.95 4.39 9.58
C VAL A 262 35.67 3.46 10.76
N GLU A 263 36.43 3.60 11.86
CA GLU A 263 36.18 2.85 13.11
C GLU A 263 34.78 3.13 13.66
N ASN A 264 34.41 4.42 13.77
CA ASN A 264 33.08 4.82 14.27
C ASN A 264 31.95 4.32 13.36
N ALA A 265 32.18 4.24 12.04
CA ALA A 265 31.20 3.70 11.10
C ALA A 265 30.86 2.24 11.37
N SER A 266 31.76 1.46 12.00
CA SER A 266 31.54 0.06 12.38
C SER A 266 30.96 -0.79 11.23
N SER A 267 31.55 -0.66 10.03
CA SER A 267 31.11 -1.33 8.80
C SER A 267 29.69 -0.95 8.29
N LEU A 268 29.14 0.19 8.71
CA LEU A 268 27.86 0.72 8.27
C LEU A 268 28.03 1.95 7.36
N PHE A 269 27.73 1.79 6.07
CA PHE A 269 27.73 2.91 5.10
C PHE A 269 26.74 4.01 5.46
N ILE A 270 25.60 3.66 6.06
CA ILE A 270 24.63 4.65 6.52
C ILE A 270 25.21 5.61 7.55
N TRP A 271 26.08 5.13 8.44
CA TRP A 271 26.75 5.98 9.41
C TRP A 271 27.66 6.97 8.69
N ALA A 272 28.52 6.46 7.80
CA ALA A 272 29.45 7.30 7.03
C ALA A 272 28.72 8.34 6.16
N ALA A 273 27.61 7.95 5.53
CA ALA A 273 26.78 8.86 4.75
C ALA A 273 26.10 9.93 5.62
N THR A 274 25.57 9.55 6.78
CA THR A 274 24.94 10.48 7.73
C THR A 274 25.97 11.47 8.28
N ALA A 275 27.17 10.99 8.65
CA ALA A 275 28.29 11.81 9.08
C ALA A 275 28.72 12.80 8.00
N SER A 276 28.88 12.34 6.77
CA SER A 276 29.27 13.19 5.65
C SER A 276 28.26 14.31 5.40
N ARG A 277 26.94 14.00 5.39
CA ARG A 277 25.88 15.01 5.24
C ARG A 277 25.87 16.00 6.39
N PHE A 278 25.95 15.50 7.63
CA PHE A 278 26.00 16.35 8.82
C PHE A 278 27.17 17.33 8.76
N ILE A 279 28.38 16.88 8.38
CA ILE A 279 29.56 17.75 8.21
C ILE A 279 29.32 18.77 7.10
N GLN A 280 28.84 18.35 5.93
CA GLN A 280 28.62 19.21 4.76
C GLN A 280 27.62 20.35 5.04
N GLU A 281 26.54 20.03 5.77
CA GLU A 281 25.49 20.97 6.18
C GLU A 281 25.97 22.03 7.17
N GLY A 282 27.08 21.78 7.88
CA GLY A 282 27.71 22.77 8.76
C GLY A 282 28.16 24.03 8.01
N LYS A 283 28.23 23.99 6.68
CA LYS A 283 28.69 25.10 5.83
C LYS A 283 30.06 25.58 6.31
N ARG A 284 30.14 26.83 6.80
CA ARG A 284 31.37 27.41 7.38
C ARG A 284 31.85 26.71 8.67
N PHE A 285 31.02 25.88 9.29
CA PHE A 285 31.29 25.15 10.51
C PHE A 285 31.53 23.65 10.29
N ALA A 286 31.82 23.22 9.06
CA ALA A 286 32.10 21.82 8.73
C ALA A 286 33.17 21.20 9.64
N ALA A 287 34.29 21.90 9.85
CA ALA A 287 35.35 21.44 10.76
C ALA A 287 34.85 21.27 12.21
N LYS A 288 33.99 22.18 12.70
CA LYS A 288 33.40 22.06 14.04
C LYS A 288 32.48 20.84 14.15
N ARG A 289 31.65 20.58 13.12
CA ARG A 289 30.77 19.41 13.09
C ARG A 289 31.55 18.10 13.04
N LEU A 290 32.67 18.06 12.31
CA LEU A 290 33.60 16.93 12.33
C LEU A 290 34.13 16.67 13.74
N THR A 291 34.61 17.71 14.45
CA THR A 291 35.06 17.58 15.84
C THR A 291 33.95 17.05 16.76
N MET A 292 32.70 17.53 16.60
CA MET A 292 31.56 17.06 17.39
C MET A 292 31.29 15.56 17.22
N ILE A 293 31.40 15.02 16.01
CA ILE A 293 31.28 13.57 15.76
C ILE A 293 32.38 12.81 16.52
N LEU A 294 33.62 13.29 16.43
CA LEU A 294 34.77 12.64 17.06
C LEU A 294 34.72 12.70 18.59
N GLU A 295 34.17 13.76 19.18
CA GLU A 295 33.98 13.90 20.62
C GLU A 295 32.79 13.09 21.14
N GLY A 296 31.71 12.99 20.35
CA GLY A 296 30.49 12.27 20.70
C GLY A 296 30.58 10.74 20.58
N SER A 297 31.58 10.22 19.85
CA SER A 297 31.74 8.78 19.60
C SER A 297 32.49 8.10 20.75
N SER A 298 31.90 7.04 21.30
CA SER A 298 32.55 6.23 22.34
C SER A 298 33.71 5.42 21.77
N ARG A 299 34.85 5.35 22.49
CA ARG A 299 35.98 4.47 22.15
C ARG A 299 35.76 3.00 22.54
N ALA A 300 34.64 2.69 23.19
CA ALA A 300 34.36 1.33 23.64
C ALA A 300 33.84 0.48 22.47
N VAL A 301 34.36 -0.76 22.34
CA VAL A 301 33.84 -1.73 21.37
C VAL A 301 32.38 -2.02 21.69
N THR A 302 31.49 -1.45 20.90
CA THR A 302 30.04 -1.64 21.02
C THR A 302 29.46 -2.11 19.69
N ALA A 303 28.25 -2.68 19.72
CA ALA A 303 27.59 -3.16 18.52
C ALA A 303 27.46 -2.05 17.46
N PRO A 304 27.57 -2.33 16.15
CA PRO A 304 27.49 -1.32 15.08
C PRO A 304 26.25 -0.43 15.16
N GLU A 305 25.14 -0.99 15.60
CA GLU A 305 23.87 -0.27 15.81
C GLU A 305 23.97 0.84 16.86
N LYS A 306 24.83 0.70 17.88
CA LYS A 306 25.01 1.76 18.90
C LYS A 306 25.68 2.99 18.30
N HIS A 307 26.72 2.82 17.48
CA HIS A 307 27.36 3.94 16.79
C HIS A 307 26.38 4.66 15.84
N LEU A 308 25.49 3.93 15.19
CA LEU A 308 24.42 4.51 14.38
C LEU A 308 23.41 5.30 15.22
N ASN A 309 23.05 4.80 16.40
CA ASN A 309 22.18 5.54 17.32
C ASN A 309 22.89 6.81 17.85
N GLU A 310 24.18 6.73 18.17
CA GLU A 310 24.99 7.87 18.64
C GLU A 310 24.98 9.02 17.63
N ILE A 311 25.20 8.75 16.34
CA ILE A 311 25.18 9.81 15.33
C ILE A 311 23.79 10.43 15.14
N TYR A 312 22.71 9.65 15.24
CA TYR A 312 21.36 10.22 15.23
C TYR A 312 21.13 11.16 16.41
N ILE A 313 21.59 10.78 17.61
CA ILE A 313 21.52 11.63 18.79
C ILE A 313 22.37 12.89 18.61
N THR A 314 23.56 12.79 18.01
CA THR A 314 24.42 13.95 17.71
C THR A 314 23.71 14.94 16.78
N VAL A 315 23.08 14.46 15.70
CA VAL A 315 22.29 15.30 14.78
C VAL A 315 21.14 15.99 15.51
N LEU A 316 20.35 15.23 16.26
CA LEU A 316 19.17 15.74 16.97
C LEU A 316 19.52 16.71 18.12
N LYS A 317 20.64 16.51 18.81
CA LYS A 317 21.13 17.45 19.81
C LYS A 317 21.69 18.73 19.17
N HIS A 318 22.25 18.62 17.97
CA HIS A 318 22.77 19.78 17.26
C HIS A 318 21.66 20.73 16.78
N SER A 319 20.49 20.20 16.42
CA SER A 319 19.35 21.02 16.00
C SER A 319 18.72 21.85 17.13
N ILE A 320 19.26 21.79 18.35
CA ILE A 320 18.77 22.52 19.51
C ILE A 320 19.90 23.36 20.07
N SER A 321 19.73 24.68 20.06
CA SER A 321 20.76 25.59 20.56
C SER A 321 20.96 25.44 22.06
N GLN A 322 22.22 25.41 22.48
CA GLN A 322 22.60 25.44 23.90
C GLN A 322 22.38 26.81 24.54
N ASP A 323 22.22 27.86 23.73
CA ASP A 323 21.99 29.23 24.21
C ASP A 323 20.53 29.48 24.64
N TYR A 324 19.64 28.52 24.35
CA TYR A 324 18.25 28.60 24.75
C TYR A 324 18.06 28.32 26.24
N THR A 325 17.08 28.99 26.83
CA THR A 325 16.61 28.71 28.18
C THR A 325 16.02 27.30 28.26
N GLY A 326 15.96 26.73 29.47
CA GLY A 326 15.39 25.38 29.66
C GLY A 326 13.94 25.26 29.16
N GLU A 327 13.14 26.32 29.25
CA GLU A 327 11.76 26.35 28.74
C GLU A 327 11.71 26.34 27.21
N GLU A 328 12.57 27.13 26.55
CA GLU A 328 12.68 27.15 25.09
C GLU A 328 13.18 25.81 24.54
N GLN A 329 14.13 25.17 25.22
CA GLN A 329 14.61 23.84 24.83
C GLN A 329 13.51 22.77 24.95
N GLU A 330 12.74 22.76 26.04
CA GLU A 330 11.64 21.80 26.21
C GLU A 330 10.55 21.99 25.14
N GLU A 331 10.25 23.23 24.77
CA GLU A 331 9.32 23.53 23.68
C GLU A 331 9.82 22.96 22.34
N LEU A 332 11.10 23.14 22.01
CA LEU A 332 11.71 22.57 20.82
C LEU A 332 11.74 21.04 20.85
N TYR A 333 12.11 20.41 21.96
CA TYR A 333 12.05 18.94 22.11
C TYR A 333 10.64 18.41 21.88
N ARG A 334 9.63 19.11 22.42
CA ARG A 334 8.22 18.75 22.22
C ARG A 334 7.80 18.91 20.76
N MET A 335 8.17 20.00 20.09
CA MET A 335 7.91 20.20 18.67
C MET A 335 8.59 19.13 17.82
N LEU A 336 9.88 18.88 18.04
CA LEU A 336 10.67 17.90 17.30
C LEU A 336 10.08 16.49 17.43
N ARG A 337 9.77 16.02 18.65
CA ARG A 337 9.11 14.73 18.88
C ARG A 337 7.77 14.63 18.17
N ARG A 338 6.96 15.70 18.22
CA ARG A 338 5.66 15.76 17.57
C ARG A 338 5.78 15.65 16.04
N MET A 339 6.70 16.41 15.46
CA MET A 339 6.92 16.46 14.02
C MET A 339 7.53 15.18 13.49
N LEU A 340 8.68 14.77 14.03
CA LEU A 340 9.37 13.54 13.60
C LEU A 340 8.51 12.32 13.88
N GLY A 341 7.88 12.24 15.05
CA GLY A 341 6.96 11.16 15.39
C GLY A 341 5.81 11.03 14.40
N GLY A 342 5.20 12.16 14.01
CA GLY A 342 4.19 12.18 12.97
C GLY A 342 4.71 11.71 11.61
N ILE A 343 5.89 12.20 11.18
CA ILE A 343 6.50 11.87 9.88
C ILE A 343 6.83 10.38 9.78
N VAL A 344 7.46 9.79 10.82
CA VAL A 344 7.92 8.40 10.76
C VAL A 344 6.78 7.37 10.76
N VAL A 345 5.59 7.74 11.26
CA VAL A 345 4.41 6.86 11.29
C VAL A 345 3.40 7.13 10.18
N LEU A 346 3.68 8.05 9.24
CA LEU A 346 2.85 8.25 8.06
C LEU A 346 2.70 6.96 7.23
N LEU A 347 1.51 6.74 6.71
CA LEU A 347 1.20 5.59 5.83
C LEU A 347 1.40 5.92 4.34
N SER A 348 1.45 7.21 4.03
CA SER A 348 1.74 7.79 2.73
C SER A 348 2.46 9.12 2.95
N PRO A 349 3.49 9.47 2.17
CA PRO A 349 4.34 10.59 2.49
C PRO A 349 3.61 11.88 2.14
N LEU A 350 3.86 12.92 2.92
CA LEU A 350 3.23 14.22 2.75
C LEU A 350 4.31 15.29 2.64
N SER A 351 3.99 16.35 1.90
CA SER A 351 4.87 17.51 1.81
C SER A 351 4.87 18.32 3.10
N ALA A 352 5.89 19.15 3.31
CA ALA A 352 5.95 20.07 4.46
C ALA A 352 4.67 20.92 4.57
N ARG A 353 4.16 21.42 3.43
CA ARG A 353 2.91 22.18 3.35
C ARG A 353 1.68 21.38 3.74
N SER A 354 1.62 20.11 3.34
CA SER A 354 0.52 19.21 3.70
C SER A 354 0.56 18.87 5.20
N LEU A 355 1.77 18.68 5.75
CA LEU A 355 1.99 18.42 7.17
C LEU A 355 1.63 19.62 8.05
N SER A 356 1.89 20.85 7.60
CA SER A 356 1.45 22.08 8.30
C SER A 356 -0.05 22.07 8.56
N LYS A 357 -0.83 21.75 7.54
CA LYS A 357 -2.29 21.68 7.65
C LYS A 357 -2.76 20.49 8.49
N LEU A 358 -2.15 19.32 8.31
CA LEU A 358 -2.50 18.13 9.08
C LEU A 358 -2.21 18.31 10.58
N PHE A 359 -0.99 18.75 10.92
CA PHE A 359 -0.57 18.95 12.30
C PHE A 359 -1.16 20.24 12.91
N ASN A 360 -1.66 21.15 12.08
CA ASN A 360 -2.10 22.49 12.46
C ASN A 360 -0.96 23.25 13.15
N VAL A 361 0.16 23.32 12.43
CA VAL A 361 1.41 24.01 12.82
C VAL A 361 1.79 24.92 11.65
N PRO A 362 2.14 26.20 11.86
CA PRO A 362 2.58 27.09 10.79
C PRO A 362 3.72 26.49 9.95
N ASN A 363 3.72 26.72 8.63
CA ASN A 363 4.80 26.25 7.75
C ASN A 363 6.18 26.70 8.25
N GLN A 364 6.28 27.94 8.74
CA GLN A 364 7.52 28.49 9.26
C GLN A 364 8.09 27.66 10.41
N ASP A 365 7.24 27.20 11.33
CA ASP A 365 7.67 26.38 12.47
C ASP A 365 8.14 25.00 12.01
N ILE A 366 7.51 24.43 10.98
CA ILE A 366 7.95 23.19 10.36
C ILE A 366 9.32 23.37 9.71
N ASP A 367 9.45 24.40 8.87
CA ASP A 367 10.68 24.70 8.14
C ASP A 367 11.84 24.92 9.12
N GLN A 368 11.62 25.69 10.19
CA GLN A 368 12.61 25.93 11.26
C GLN A 368 12.96 24.66 12.04
N THR A 369 11.98 23.83 12.39
CA THR A 369 12.25 22.58 13.13
C THR A 369 13.03 21.58 12.28
N MET A 370 12.88 21.63 10.95
CA MET A 370 13.49 20.68 10.01
C MET A 370 14.82 21.20 9.42
N GLU A 371 15.16 22.48 9.60
CA GLU A 371 16.31 23.14 8.96
C GLU A 371 17.65 22.44 9.21
N ASP A 372 17.87 21.88 10.40
CA ASP A 372 19.11 21.17 10.76
C ASP A 372 19.03 19.64 10.60
N LEU A 373 17.95 19.13 10.00
CA LEU A 373 17.67 17.68 9.91
C LEU A 373 17.88 17.11 8.50
N HIS A 374 18.44 17.87 7.55
CA HIS A 374 18.74 17.40 6.19
C HIS A 374 19.64 16.14 6.17
N SER A 375 20.42 15.91 7.22
CA SER A 375 21.31 14.74 7.30
C SER A 375 20.55 13.42 7.49
N ILE A 376 19.33 13.49 8.06
CA ILE A 376 18.46 12.34 8.36
C ILE A 376 17.15 12.34 7.55
N LEU A 377 16.70 13.52 7.08
CA LEU A 377 15.52 13.71 6.25
C LEU A 377 15.90 14.25 4.87
N ASP A 378 15.28 13.70 3.83
CA ASP A 378 15.22 14.32 2.52
C ASP A 378 14.12 15.40 2.54
N ILE A 379 14.56 16.66 2.55
CA ILE A 379 13.72 17.85 2.62
C ILE A 379 13.89 18.59 1.28
N PRO A 380 12.94 18.44 0.35
CA PRO A 380 13.01 19.10 -0.96
C PRO A 380 12.89 20.62 -0.83
N GLU A 381 13.58 21.36 -1.71
CA GLU A 381 13.41 22.82 -1.83
C GLU A 381 11.97 23.20 -2.26
N ASP A 382 11.35 22.35 -3.09
CA ASP A 382 9.95 22.48 -3.50
C ASP A 382 9.02 21.93 -2.40
N GLN A 383 8.35 22.84 -1.69
CA GLN A 383 7.43 22.52 -0.59
C GLN A 383 6.17 21.73 -1.01
N THR A 384 5.97 21.47 -2.31
CA THR A 384 4.91 20.58 -2.79
C THR A 384 5.35 19.11 -2.82
N ARG A 385 6.66 18.84 -2.78
CA ARG A 385 7.20 17.49 -2.77
C ARG A 385 7.14 16.85 -1.39
N PRO A 386 6.95 15.52 -1.32
CA PRO A 386 6.88 14.81 -0.04
C PRO A 386 8.21 14.85 0.71
N LEU A 387 8.15 14.98 2.03
CA LEU A 387 9.29 14.71 2.91
C LEU A 387 9.53 13.20 2.98
N ARG A 388 10.80 12.79 2.97
CA ARG A 388 11.18 11.37 3.06
C ARG A 388 12.29 11.18 4.10
N LEU A 389 12.35 9.99 4.70
CA LEU A 389 13.51 9.60 5.49
C LEU A 389 14.63 9.21 4.54
N HIS A 390 15.88 9.61 4.81
CA HIS A 390 17.02 9.09 4.04
C HIS A 390 17.16 7.57 4.19
N HIS A 391 16.71 7.03 5.32
CA HIS A 391 16.72 5.59 5.56
C HIS A 391 15.71 5.18 6.66
N PRO A 392 15.01 4.03 6.51
CA PRO A 392 14.02 3.57 7.50
C PRO A 392 14.60 3.27 8.89
N SER A 393 15.91 3.03 9.02
CA SER A 393 16.54 2.80 10.34
C SER A 393 16.40 3.97 11.30
N PHE A 394 16.19 5.19 10.81
CA PHE A 394 15.93 6.35 11.66
C PHE A 394 14.55 6.26 12.32
N ARG A 395 13.54 5.77 11.58
CA ARG A 395 12.23 5.39 12.15
C ARG A 395 12.40 4.31 13.20
N ASP A 396 13.14 3.24 12.88
CA ASP A 396 13.37 2.12 13.81
C ASP A 396 14.08 2.59 15.10
N PHE A 397 14.97 3.57 14.98
CA PHE A 397 15.64 4.22 16.11
C PHE A 397 14.68 5.05 16.97
N LEU A 398 13.89 5.95 16.36
CA LEU A 398 13.00 6.86 17.10
C LEU A 398 11.87 6.14 17.84
N LEU A 399 11.33 5.07 17.26
CA LEU A 399 10.20 4.34 17.84
C LEU A 399 10.63 3.33 18.93
N ASN A 400 11.89 2.90 18.92
CA ASN A 400 12.42 1.95 19.89
C ASN A 400 13.07 2.67 21.08
N LYS A 401 12.44 2.53 22.26
CA LYS A 401 12.87 3.16 23.51
C LYS A 401 14.29 2.77 23.94
N GLU A 402 14.67 1.50 23.75
CA GLU A 402 15.99 1.00 24.14
C GLU A 402 17.09 1.49 23.19
N ARG A 403 16.75 1.65 21.90
CA ARG A 403 17.70 2.17 20.89
C ARG A 403 17.92 3.66 21.02
N CYS A 404 16.85 4.45 21.16
CA CYS A 404 16.95 5.90 21.30
C CYS A 404 17.63 6.28 22.62
N GLY A 405 17.24 5.65 23.74
CA GLY A 405 17.84 5.85 25.06
C GLY A 405 17.64 7.24 25.68
N ASP A 406 17.39 8.27 24.87
CA ASP A 406 17.17 9.66 25.27
C ASP A 406 15.66 9.98 25.29
N PRO A 407 15.07 10.31 26.46
CA PRO A 407 13.64 10.59 26.60
C PRO A 407 13.19 11.87 25.89
N ASN A 408 14.13 12.77 25.55
CA ASN A 408 13.83 14.02 24.86
C ASN A 408 13.55 13.80 23.36
N PHE A 409 14.03 12.69 22.79
CA PHE A 409 13.88 12.39 21.36
C PHE A 409 13.02 11.15 21.09
N TRP A 410 12.98 10.19 22.02
CA TRP A 410 12.18 8.98 21.84
C TRP A 410 10.70 9.31 21.58
N VAL A 411 10.11 8.61 20.61
CA VAL A 411 8.71 8.74 20.22
C VAL A 411 7.97 7.46 20.56
N ASP A 412 6.88 7.59 21.32
CA ASP A 412 5.91 6.50 21.50
C ASP A 412 5.08 6.34 20.22
N GLU A 413 5.23 5.19 19.54
CA GLU A 413 4.53 4.87 18.29
C GLU A 413 3.00 4.95 18.45
N LYS A 414 2.46 4.46 19.57
CA LYS A 414 1.01 4.48 19.82
C LYS A 414 0.52 5.91 20.03
N GLN A 415 1.29 6.73 20.74
CA GLN A 415 0.97 8.13 20.94
C GLN A 415 1.03 8.93 19.63
N ALA A 416 2.03 8.66 18.78
CA ALA A 416 2.17 9.30 17.48
C ALA A 416 1.00 8.95 16.55
N HIS A 417 0.59 7.68 16.50
CA HIS A 417 -0.61 7.25 15.78
C HIS A 417 -1.89 7.89 16.34
N ARG A 418 -2.04 7.99 17.67
CA ARG A 418 -3.18 8.66 18.29
C ARG A 418 -3.25 10.14 17.89
N MET A 419 -2.11 10.83 17.93
CA MET A 419 -2.01 12.21 17.48
C MET A 419 -2.43 12.36 16.02
N LEU A 420 -1.96 11.49 15.13
CA LEU A 420 -2.33 11.52 13.72
C LEU A 420 -3.84 11.29 13.51
N ALA A 421 -4.43 10.31 14.20
CA ALA A 421 -5.87 10.06 14.13
C ALA A 421 -6.68 11.31 14.52
N ASN A 422 -6.33 11.95 15.65
CA ASN A 422 -6.99 13.15 16.14
C ASN A 422 -6.80 14.35 15.17
N ASN A 423 -5.59 14.50 14.62
CA ASN A 423 -5.29 15.53 13.62
C ASN A 423 -6.10 15.34 12.34
N CYS A 424 -6.23 14.09 11.85
CA CYS A 424 -7.05 13.75 10.69
C CYS A 424 -8.53 14.09 10.95
N ILE A 425 -9.08 13.65 12.09
CA ILE A 425 -10.47 13.93 12.49
C ILE A 425 -10.72 15.45 12.57
N ARG A 426 -9.79 16.21 13.16
CA ARG A 426 -9.89 17.66 13.25
C ARG A 426 -9.87 18.32 11.87
N LEU A 427 -8.93 17.93 11.00
CA LEU A 427 -8.81 18.48 9.65
C LEU A 427 -10.06 18.19 8.83
N MET A 428 -10.59 16.97 8.90
CA MET A 428 -11.83 16.60 8.21
C MET A 428 -13.03 17.37 8.78
N SER A 429 -13.15 17.50 10.10
CA SER A 429 -14.24 18.26 10.74
C SER A 429 -14.30 19.72 10.30
N SER A 430 -13.14 20.36 10.02
CA SER A 430 -13.11 21.75 9.56
C SER A 430 -13.22 21.91 8.04
N SER A 431 -12.90 20.86 7.27
CA SER A 431 -12.77 20.95 5.81
C SER A 431 -13.93 20.29 5.05
N LEU A 432 -14.45 19.18 5.56
CA LEU A 432 -15.52 18.42 4.92
C LEU A 432 -16.86 19.13 5.09
N LYS A 433 -17.54 19.32 3.96
CA LYS A 433 -18.86 19.92 3.86
C LYS A 433 -19.63 19.27 2.74
N GLN A 434 -20.95 19.43 2.77
CA GLN A 434 -21.82 18.97 1.69
C GLN A 434 -21.44 19.66 0.39
N ASP A 435 -21.37 18.87 -0.68
CA ASP A 435 -20.94 19.30 -2.01
C ASP A 435 -19.54 19.93 -2.00
N ILE A 436 -18.57 19.16 -1.50
CA ILE A 436 -17.18 19.62 -1.40
C ILE A 436 -16.58 19.98 -2.77
N CYS A 437 -17.04 19.30 -3.83
CA CYS A 437 -16.64 19.57 -5.21
C CYS A 437 -17.41 20.74 -5.85
N GLY A 438 -18.52 21.19 -5.24
CA GLY A 438 -19.36 22.32 -5.69
C GLY A 438 -20.07 22.07 -7.03
N VAL A 439 -20.51 20.84 -7.27
CA VAL A 439 -21.15 20.46 -8.55
C VAL A 439 -22.58 20.98 -8.67
N ASP A 440 -23.21 21.38 -7.56
CA ASP A 440 -24.55 22.00 -7.47
C ASP A 440 -25.68 21.19 -8.13
N ALA A 441 -25.45 19.91 -8.40
CA ALA A 441 -26.39 19.03 -9.09
C ALA A 441 -26.29 17.61 -8.53
N PRO A 442 -27.31 17.13 -7.77
CA PRO A 442 -27.21 15.87 -7.03
C PRO A 442 -27.15 14.62 -7.91
N GLY A 443 -27.48 14.73 -9.20
CA GLY A 443 -27.41 13.63 -10.17
C GLY A 443 -26.08 13.51 -10.92
N VAL A 444 -25.08 14.34 -10.61
CA VAL A 444 -23.77 14.29 -11.28
C VAL A 444 -23.04 13.00 -10.91
N LEU A 445 -22.62 12.27 -11.93
CA LEU A 445 -21.87 11.02 -11.78
C LEU A 445 -20.38 11.31 -11.58
N VAL A 446 -19.68 10.47 -10.82
CA VAL A 446 -18.25 10.62 -10.53
C VAL A 446 -17.41 10.75 -11.81
N HIS A 447 -17.74 10.01 -12.87
CA HIS A 447 -16.99 10.04 -14.13
C HIS A 447 -17.22 11.30 -14.98
N ASN A 448 -18.20 12.14 -14.63
CA ASN A 448 -18.48 13.40 -15.33
C ASN A 448 -17.69 14.59 -14.77
N VAL A 449 -16.92 14.39 -13.69
CA VAL A 449 -16.11 15.43 -13.05
C VAL A 449 -14.63 15.20 -13.34
N GLU A 450 -13.93 16.26 -13.75
CA GLU A 450 -12.49 16.21 -14.00
C GLU A 450 -11.70 15.94 -12.71
N SER A 451 -10.68 15.08 -12.80
CA SER A 451 -9.81 14.75 -11.65
C SER A 451 -9.13 15.97 -11.05
N SER A 452 -8.76 16.95 -11.87
CA SER A 452 -8.14 18.23 -11.45
C SER A 452 -9.03 19.00 -10.45
N ARG A 453 -10.35 18.98 -10.66
CA ARG A 453 -11.32 19.63 -9.77
C ARG A 453 -11.40 18.89 -8.43
N VAL A 454 -11.35 17.57 -8.46
CA VAL A 454 -11.33 16.74 -7.24
C VAL A 454 -10.05 17.02 -6.45
N GLU A 455 -8.88 17.03 -7.09
CA GLU A 455 -7.59 17.30 -6.44
C GLU A 455 -7.49 18.71 -5.83
N GLN A 456 -8.10 19.72 -6.47
CA GLN A 456 -8.16 21.08 -5.93
C GLN A 456 -9.04 21.19 -4.67
N ARG A 457 -10.11 20.40 -4.60
CA ARG A 457 -11.11 20.44 -3.52
C ARG A 457 -10.81 19.46 -2.39
N LEU A 458 -10.13 18.37 -2.71
CA LEU A 458 -9.60 17.36 -1.81
C LEU A 458 -8.07 17.36 -1.95
N PRO A 459 -7.36 18.29 -1.29
CA PRO A 459 -5.90 18.32 -1.34
C PRO A 459 -5.27 17.10 -0.64
N PRO A 460 -3.96 16.82 -0.86
CA PRO A 460 -3.31 15.59 -0.38
C PRO A 460 -3.48 15.31 1.13
N GLU A 461 -3.39 16.34 1.98
CA GLU A 461 -3.59 16.21 3.42
C GLU A 461 -5.02 15.76 3.79
N LEU A 462 -6.02 16.18 3.02
CA LEU A 462 -7.43 15.83 3.27
C LEU A 462 -7.75 14.44 2.72
N GLN A 463 -7.19 14.06 1.57
CA GLN A 463 -7.26 12.70 1.06
C GLN A 463 -6.62 11.71 2.05
N TYR A 464 -5.44 12.04 2.56
CA TYR A 464 -4.77 11.27 3.60
C TYR A 464 -5.66 11.08 4.83
N ALA A 465 -6.22 12.17 5.34
CA ALA A 465 -7.10 12.13 6.50
C ALA A 465 -8.35 11.26 6.26
N CYS A 466 -8.96 11.33 5.07
CA CYS A 466 -10.14 10.53 4.72
C CYS A 466 -9.86 9.03 4.67
N LEU A 467 -8.66 8.62 4.25
CA LEU A 467 -8.30 7.21 4.08
C LEU A 467 -7.76 6.57 5.36
N TYR A 468 -6.93 7.29 6.13
CA TYR A 468 -6.04 6.67 7.11
C TYR A 468 -6.37 6.94 8.58
N TRP A 469 -7.37 7.78 8.89
CA TRP A 469 -7.68 8.14 10.28
C TRP A 469 -8.07 6.94 11.16
N ILE A 470 -8.81 5.97 10.60
CA ILE A 470 -9.21 4.74 11.32
C ILE A 470 -8.02 3.81 11.51
N GLU A 471 -7.15 3.66 10.51
CA GLU A 471 -5.96 2.82 10.62
C GLU A 471 -5.01 3.35 11.70
N HIS A 472 -4.83 4.67 11.78
CA HIS A 472 -4.10 5.30 12.86
C HIS A 472 -4.75 5.09 14.22
N LEU A 473 -6.08 5.17 14.29
CA LEU A 473 -6.83 4.92 15.52
C LEU A 473 -6.61 3.48 16.02
N GLN A 474 -6.69 2.50 15.11
CA GLN A 474 -6.42 1.09 15.39
C GLN A 474 -4.97 0.88 15.87
N LYS A 475 -3.98 1.38 15.12
CA LYS A 475 -2.55 1.25 15.48
C LYS A 475 -2.20 1.95 16.79
N SER A 476 -2.94 2.98 17.18
CA SER A 476 -2.75 3.67 18.46
C SER A 476 -3.18 2.85 19.68
N GLY A 477 -3.97 1.78 19.48
CA GLY A 477 -4.60 1.02 20.56
C GLY A 477 -5.48 1.89 21.47
N ALA A 478 -6.02 3.00 20.96
CA ALA A 478 -6.94 3.84 21.71
C ALA A 478 -8.23 3.09 22.00
N ARG A 479 -8.72 3.20 23.23
CA ARG A 479 -10.06 2.74 23.58
C ARG A 479 -11.06 3.79 23.14
N LEU A 480 -12.07 3.36 22.42
CA LEU A 480 -13.17 4.21 21.98
C LEU A 480 -14.17 4.40 23.10
N CYS A 481 -14.71 5.61 23.21
CA CYS A 481 -15.69 5.96 24.22
C CYS A 481 -16.87 6.69 23.58
N ASP A 482 -18.04 6.59 24.20
CA ASP A 482 -19.18 7.39 23.78
C ASP A 482 -18.86 8.89 23.88
N ASN A 483 -19.27 9.64 22.85
CA ASN A 483 -18.99 11.07 22.68
C ASN A 483 -17.51 11.45 22.63
N ASP A 484 -16.60 10.52 22.32
CA ASP A 484 -15.23 10.88 21.99
C ASP A 484 -15.13 11.64 20.64
N GLN A 485 -13.91 12.02 20.25
CA GLN A 485 -13.69 12.78 19.01
C GLN A 485 -14.14 12.02 17.76
N ALA A 486 -13.97 10.69 17.72
CA ALA A 486 -14.39 9.88 16.60
C ALA A 486 -15.91 9.80 16.53
N HIS A 487 -16.58 9.58 17.66
CA HIS A 487 -18.04 9.56 17.73
C HIS A 487 -18.65 10.91 17.33
N GLN A 488 -18.13 12.02 17.86
CA GLN A 488 -18.59 13.37 17.50
C GLN A 488 -18.39 13.67 16.02
N PHE A 489 -17.24 13.27 15.46
CA PHE A 489 -16.97 13.41 14.04
C PHE A 489 -17.96 12.61 13.19
N LEU A 490 -18.18 11.34 13.49
CA LEU A 490 -19.12 10.50 12.75
C LEU A 490 -20.55 11.06 12.82
N GLN A 491 -20.98 11.55 13.99
CA GLN A 491 -22.28 12.17 14.16
C GLN A 491 -22.44 13.49 13.39
N ALA A 492 -21.36 14.20 13.08
CA ALA A 492 -21.41 15.49 12.38
C ALA A 492 -21.08 15.37 10.89
N HIS A 493 -20.20 14.44 10.49
CA HIS A 493 -19.58 14.42 9.17
C HIS A 493 -19.61 13.10 8.42
N LEU A 494 -20.29 12.06 8.91
CA LEU A 494 -20.38 10.77 8.19
C LEU A 494 -20.80 10.92 6.71
N PRO A 495 -21.89 11.62 6.34
CA PRO A 495 -22.25 11.80 4.93
C PRO A 495 -21.20 12.57 4.13
N HIS A 496 -20.57 13.59 4.73
CA HIS A 496 -19.50 14.37 4.07
C HIS A 496 -18.26 13.52 3.80
N TRP A 497 -17.93 12.60 4.72
CA TRP A 497 -16.84 11.66 4.55
C TRP A 497 -17.13 10.63 3.46
N LEU A 498 -18.34 10.07 3.42
CA LEU A 498 -18.77 9.17 2.33
C LEU A 498 -18.81 9.89 0.97
N GLU A 499 -19.22 11.15 0.92
CA GLU A 499 -19.16 11.97 -0.30
C GLU A 499 -17.71 12.12 -0.80
N ALA A 500 -16.78 12.48 0.10
CA ALA A 500 -15.37 12.64 -0.24
C ALA A 500 -14.75 11.33 -0.75
N LEU A 501 -15.01 10.21 -0.07
CA LEU A 501 -14.57 8.89 -0.51
C LEU A 501 -15.13 8.52 -1.88
N SER A 502 -16.37 8.90 -2.18
CA SER A 502 -16.96 8.66 -3.50
C SER A 502 -16.28 9.46 -4.61
N TRP A 503 -16.01 10.75 -4.38
CA TRP A 503 -15.24 11.55 -5.34
C TRP A 503 -13.84 10.99 -5.60
N MET A 504 -13.22 10.40 -4.57
CA MET A 504 -11.93 9.74 -4.67
C MET A 504 -12.00 8.34 -5.31
N ARG A 505 -13.20 7.78 -5.53
CA ARG A 505 -13.44 6.38 -5.91
C ARG A 505 -12.82 5.39 -4.90
N LYS A 506 -13.08 5.66 -3.62
CA LYS A 506 -12.52 4.94 -2.47
C LYS A 506 -13.60 4.52 -1.46
N VAL A 507 -14.82 4.30 -1.93
CA VAL A 507 -15.96 3.89 -1.06
C VAL A 507 -15.72 2.51 -0.47
N SER A 508 -15.18 1.56 -1.25
CA SER A 508 -14.81 0.23 -0.76
C SER A 508 -13.78 0.28 0.36
N GLU A 509 -12.74 1.10 0.24
CA GLU A 509 -11.76 1.34 1.30
C GLU A 509 -12.41 1.97 2.52
N GLY A 510 -13.36 2.88 2.32
CA GLY A 510 -14.21 3.41 3.37
C GLY A 510 -14.96 2.33 4.13
N ILE A 511 -15.68 1.44 3.43
CA ILE A 511 -16.44 0.34 4.06
C ILE A 511 -15.52 -0.61 4.82
N HIS A 512 -14.34 -0.94 4.27
CA HIS A 512 -13.32 -1.70 4.98
C HIS A 512 -12.88 -0.99 6.25
N ALA A 513 -12.61 0.32 6.18
CA ALA A 513 -12.22 1.09 7.35
C ALA A 513 -13.35 1.11 8.40
N ILE A 514 -14.62 1.18 8.01
CA ILE A 514 -15.77 1.05 8.94
C ILE A 514 -15.77 -0.32 9.62
N ALA A 515 -15.52 -1.41 8.88
CA ALA A 515 -15.41 -2.74 9.47
C ALA A 515 -14.22 -2.86 10.45
N SER A 516 -13.08 -2.23 10.13
CA SER A 516 -11.95 -2.13 11.05
C SER A 516 -12.31 -1.33 12.31
N LEU A 517 -13.06 -0.24 12.17
CA LEU A 517 -13.54 0.56 13.30
C LEU A 517 -14.49 -0.24 14.20
N GLU A 518 -15.40 -1.02 13.61
CA GLU A 518 -16.28 -1.93 14.34
C GLU A 518 -15.49 -2.98 15.13
N SER A 519 -14.40 -3.52 14.56
CA SER A 519 -13.57 -4.53 15.22
C SER A 519 -12.85 -4.03 16.49
N ILE A 520 -12.61 -2.71 16.59
CA ILE A 520 -11.97 -2.08 17.75
C ILE A 520 -12.96 -1.42 18.71
N ALA A 521 -14.23 -1.25 18.30
CA ALA A 521 -15.29 -0.73 19.15
C ALA A 521 -15.93 -1.86 19.97
N LEU A 522 -15.71 -1.85 21.29
CA LEU A 522 -16.33 -2.82 22.18
C LEU A 522 -17.70 -2.32 22.64
N LYS A 523 -18.74 -3.13 22.43
CA LYS A 523 -20.12 -2.84 22.87
C LYS A 523 -20.22 -2.60 24.39
N SER A 524 -19.33 -3.18 25.20
CA SER A 524 -19.26 -2.94 26.64
C SER A 524 -18.76 -1.54 27.01
N ASP A 525 -17.89 -0.97 26.19
CA ASP A 525 -17.12 0.23 26.52
C ASP A 525 -17.79 1.49 25.95
N CYS A 526 -18.40 1.37 24.76
CA CYS A 526 -19.02 2.48 24.04
C CYS A 526 -20.30 2.03 23.32
N PRO A 527 -21.38 1.69 24.05
CA PRO A 527 -22.61 1.15 23.47
C PRO A 527 -23.26 2.05 22.42
N ASP A 528 -23.25 3.38 22.62
CA ASP A 528 -23.88 4.31 21.68
C ASP A 528 -23.08 4.44 20.39
N LEU A 529 -21.75 4.56 20.51
CA LEU A 529 -20.83 4.59 19.37
C LEU A 529 -20.88 3.27 18.61
N TYR A 530 -20.85 2.13 19.31
CA TYR A 530 -20.95 0.81 18.69
C TYR A 530 -22.26 0.67 17.91
N ALA A 531 -23.40 1.07 18.49
CA ALA A 531 -24.68 1.07 17.80
C ALA A 531 -24.66 1.99 16.57
N PHE A 532 -24.04 3.17 16.67
CA PHE A 532 -23.88 4.09 15.54
C PHE A 532 -22.98 3.52 14.44
N ILE A 533 -21.85 2.89 14.79
CA ILE A 533 -20.92 2.24 13.86
C ILE A 533 -21.63 1.10 13.12
N TYR A 534 -22.38 0.27 13.83
CA TYR A 534 -23.17 -0.79 13.24
C TYR A 534 -24.21 -0.23 12.25
N ASP A 535 -24.96 0.80 12.65
CA ASP A 535 -25.96 1.44 11.78
C ASP A 535 -25.32 2.11 10.55
N MET A 536 -24.15 2.75 10.68
CA MET A 536 -23.46 3.36 9.55
C MET A 536 -22.85 2.35 8.60
N LYS A 537 -22.40 1.18 9.08
CA LYS A 537 -21.98 0.07 8.22
C LYS A 537 -23.17 -0.41 7.39
N ARG A 538 -24.31 -0.65 8.03
CA ARG A 538 -25.57 -1.00 7.35
C ARG A 538 -25.98 0.05 6.32
N PHE A 539 -25.91 1.33 6.69
CA PHE A 539 -26.22 2.46 5.82
C PHE A 539 -25.30 2.53 4.59
N ALA A 540 -23.98 2.39 4.79
CA ALA A 540 -23.00 2.44 3.72
C ALA A 540 -23.15 1.27 2.74
N LEU A 541 -23.40 0.06 3.25
CA LEU A 541 -23.67 -1.13 2.43
C LEU A 541 -24.98 -1.02 1.66
N TYR A 542 -26.06 -0.56 2.32
CA TYR A 542 -27.37 -0.36 1.70
C TYR A 542 -27.32 0.68 0.57
N GLY A 543 -26.64 1.80 0.81
CA GLY A 543 -26.53 2.91 -0.15
C GLY A 543 -25.38 2.78 -1.16
N ARG A 544 -24.57 1.71 -1.09
CA ARG A 544 -23.26 1.61 -1.75
C ARG A 544 -23.28 2.02 -3.23
N SER A 545 -24.07 1.29 -4.04
CA SER A 545 -24.11 1.47 -5.51
C SER A 545 -24.40 2.92 -5.90
N VAL A 546 -25.31 3.56 -5.16
CA VAL A 546 -25.73 4.94 -5.41
C VAL A 546 -24.66 5.93 -4.96
N ILE A 547 -24.06 5.71 -3.78
CA ILE A 547 -22.97 6.55 -3.25
C ILE A 547 -21.78 6.51 -4.20
N GLU A 548 -21.36 5.34 -4.69
CA GLU A 548 -20.23 5.16 -5.61
C GLU A 548 -20.43 5.85 -6.96
N GLN A 549 -21.65 5.85 -7.49
CA GLN A 549 -21.94 6.41 -8.81
C GLN A 549 -22.19 7.93 -8.75
N ALA A 550 -22.92 8.39 -7.74
CA ALA A 550 -23.39 9.77 -7.61
C ALA A 550 -23.21 10.26 -6.16
N PRO A 551 -22.08 10.92 -5.83
CA PRO A 551 -21.69 11.22 -4.44
C PRO A 551 -22.77 11.96 -3.63
N LEU A 552 -23.43 12.95 -4.23
CA LEU A 552 -24.47 13.75 -3.58
C LEU A 552 -25.77 12.98 -3.29
N GLN A 553 -25.94 11.78 -3.85
CA GLN A 553 -27.06 10.92 -3.52
C GLN A 553 -26.97 10.32 -2.12
N VAL A 554 -25.81 10.43 -1.43
CA VAL A 554 -25.71 10.13 0.00
C VAL A 554 -26.72 10.95 0.82
N TYR A 555 -26.94 12.23 0.45
CA TYR A 555 -27.88 13.13 1.12
C TYR A 555 -29.33 12.95 0.67
N CYS A 556 -29.51 12.40 -0.53
CA CYS A 556 -30.80 12.23 -1.16
C CYS A 556 -31.27 10.78 -0.98
N SER A 557 -30.99 9.93 -1.96
CA SER A 557 -31.46 8.54 -2.00
C SER A 557 -31.06 7.74 -0.76
N ALA A 558 -29.79 7.77 -0.34
CA ALA A 558 -29.34 6.90 0.75
C ALA A 558 -30.03 7.24 2.09
N LEU A 559 -30.07 8.51 2.48
CA LEU A 559 -30.76 8.96 3.70
C LEU A 559 -32.28 8.83 3.62
N LEU A 560 -32.88 9.10 2.46
CA LEU A 560 -34.33 9.11 2.30
C LEU A 560 -34.93 7.70 2.42
N PHE A 561 -34.25 6.71 1.83
CA PHE A 561 -34.72 5.33 1.77
C PHE A 561 -34.24 4.44 2.92
N ALA A 562 -33.34 4.94 3.79
CA ALA A 562 -32.95 4.23 5.01
C ALA A 562 -34.13 4.08 6.01
N PRO A 563 -34.17 3.03 6.86
CA PRO A 563 -35.25 2.81 7.82
C PRO A 563 -35.46 3.95 8.81
N ILE A 564 -36.68 4.08 9.35
CA ILE A 564 -37.08 5.18 10.26
C ILE A 564 -36.26 5.19 11.56
N MET A 565 -35.87 4.02 12.05
CA MET A 565 -35.10 3.83 13.28
C MET A 565 -33.59 3.91 13.06
N SER A 566 -33.10 4.03 11.81
CA SER A 566 -31.66 4.20 11.54
C SER A 566 -31.11 5.42 12.27
N LEU A 567 -30.04 5.21 13.04
CA LEU A 567 -29.35 6.25 13.79
C LEU A 567 -28.74 7.29 12.85
N VAL A 568 -28.14 6.85 11.73
CA VAL A 568 -27.61 7.72 10.67
C VAL A 568 -28.73 8.56 10.07
N ARG A 569 -29.85 7.95 9.66
CA ARG A 569 -30.98 8.71 9.11
C ARG A 569 -31.49 9.76 10.07
N ARG A 570 -31.74 9.39 11.33
CA ARG A 570 -32.22 10.33 12.36
C ARG A 570 -31.26 11.47 12.59
N ARG A 571 -29.96 11.17 12.62
CA ARG A 571 -28.92 12.17 12.86
C ARG A 571 -28.79 13.18 11.73
N PHE A 572 -29.02 12.74 10.48
CA PHE A 572 -28.79 13.53 9.27
C PHE A 572 -30.05 13.87 8.47
N VAL A 573 -31.26 13.63 9.01
CA VAL A 573 -32.53 13.94 8.33
C VAL A 573 -32.63 15.40 7.90
N GLY A 574 -31.98 16.32 8.62
CA GLY A 574 -31.92 17.74 8.28
C GLY A 574 -31.17 18.06 6.98
N LEU A 575 -30.34 17.13 6.48
CA LEU A 575 -29.63 17.28 5.20
C LEU A 575 -30.45 16.83 3.99
N VAL A 576 -31.59 16.14 4.21
CA VAL A 576 -32.47 15.70 3.13
C VAL A 576 -32.99 16.93 2.38
N PRO A 577 -32.91 16.96 1.05
CA PRO A 577 -33.30 18.14 0.29
C PRO A 577 -34.77 18.53 0.49
N ARG A 578 -34.99 19.82 0.77
CA ARG A 578 -36.33 20.39 1.06
C ARG A 578 -37.33 20.28 -0.10
N TRP A 579 -36.86 20.05 -1.32
CA TRP A 579 -37.73 19.86 -2.48
C TRP A 579 -38.47 18.51 -2.46
N ILE A 580 -38.04 17.57 -1.61
CA ILE A 580 -38.75 16.30 -1.36
C ILE A 580 -39.86 16.56 -0.34
N LYS A 581 -41.04 16.95 -0.82
CA LYS A 581 -42.17 17.35 0.04
C LYS A 581 -42.84 16.19 0.78
N ARG A 582 -42.76 14.98 0.23
CA ARG A 582 -43.38 13.77 0.78
C ARG A 582 -42.33 12.66 0.76
N PRO A 583 -41.78 12.27 1.93
CA PRO A 583 -40.84 11.16 1.98
C PRO A 583 -41.56 9.84 1.65
N PRO A 584 -40.83 8.85 1.11
CA PRO A 584 -41.38 7.52 0.87
C PRO A 584 -41.74 6.83 2.18
N GLU A 585 -42.74 5.96 2.14
CA GLU A 585 -42.96 4.98 3.20
C GLU A 585 -41.82 3.96 3.14
N VAL A 586 -41.13 3.79 4.26
CA VAL A 586 -39.99 2.88 4.40
C VAL A 586 -40.12 2.11 5.69
N GLU A 587 -39.39 1.00 5.78
CA GLU A 587 -39.42 0.12 6.94
C GLU A 587 -39.03 0.84 8.24
N LYS A 588 -39.53 0.33 9.35
CA LYS A 588 -39.24 0.90 10.67
C LYS A 588 -37.78 0.67 11.05
N ASP A 589 -37.32 -0.57 10.99
CA ASP A 589 -35.98 -1.02 11.39
C ASP A 589 -35.26 -1.63 10.19
N TRP A 590 -33.94 -1.82 10.30
CA TRP A 590 -33.21 -2.63 9.31
C TRP A 590 -33.74 -4.06 9.33
N ASN A 591 -34.13 -4.58 8.17
CA ASN A 591 -34.46 -5.99 8.00
C ASN A 591 -33.19 -6.85 7.83
N ALA A 592 -33.38 -8.15 7.61
CA ALA A 592 -32.25 -9.08 7.44
C ALA A 592 -31.36 -8.77 6.22
N LEU A 593 -31.82 -7.97 5.24
CA LEU A 593 -31.08 -7.62 4.03
C LEU A 593 -29.93 -6.66 4.32
N LEU A 594 -28.71 -7.19 4.33
CA LEU A 594 -27.47 -6.42 4.50
C LEU A 594 -27.20 -5.51 3.31
N GLN A 595 -27.27 -6.07 2.10
CA GLN A 595 -26.99 -5.37 0.86
C GLN A 595 -27.61 -6.07 -0.33
N THR A 596 -27.84 -5.30 -1.38
CA THR A 596 -28.23 -5.80 -2.70
C THR A 596 -27.07 -5.60 -3.65
N LEU A 597 -26.54 -6.70 -4.19
CA LEU A 597 -25.51 -6.66 -5.20
C LEU A 597 -26.18 -6.54 -6.56
N GLU A 598 -25.98 -5.40 -7.21
CA GLU A 598 -26.50 -5.10 -8.54
C GLU A 598 -25.36 -5.18 -9.56
N GLY A 599 -25.55 -5.95 -10.61
CA GLY A 599 -24.54 -6.08 -11.67
C GLY A 599 -24.86 -7.10 -12.74
N HIS A 600 -25.67 -8.12 -12.47
CA HIS A 600 -26.16 -9.00 -13.54
C HIS A 600 -27.36 -8.39 -14.25
N SER A 601 -27.46 -8.61 -15.55
CA SER A 601 -28.54 -8.08 -16.40
C SER A 601 -29.68 -9.06 -16.68
N ARG A 602 -29.56 -10.32 -16.21
CA ARG A 602 -30.58 -11.38 -16.30
C ARG A 602 -30.50 -12.28 -15.06
N SER A 603 -31.37 -13.29 -15.00
CA SER A 603 -31.52 -14.24 -13.89
C SER A 603 -30.18 -14.79 -13.38
N VAL A 604 -29.96 -14.79 -12.07
CA VAL A 604 -28.80 -15.45 -11.43
C VAL A 604 -29.09 -16.95 -11.35
N SER A 605 -28.24 -17.79 -11.94
CA SER A 605 -28.43 -19.24 -12.03
C SER A 605 -27.76 -20.00 -10.88
N ALA A 606 -26.64 -19.50 -10.34
CA ALA A 606 -25.91 -20.13 -9.24
C ALA A 606 -25.21 -19.09 -8.36
N VAL A 607 -25.01 -19.40 -7.08
CA VAL A 607 -24.24 -18.59 -6.12
C VAL A 607 -23.43 -19.52 -5.21
N ALA A 608 -22.23 -19.13 -4.79
CA ALA A 608 -21.38 -19.89 -3.85
C ALA A 608 -20.46 -18.98 -3.03
N PHE A 609 -20.25 -19.29 -1.75
CA PHE A 609 -19.24 -18.63 -0.91
C PHE A 609 -17.88 -19.33 -1.00
N SER A 610 -16.79 -18.57 -0.87
CA SER A 610 -15.46 -19.12 -0.61
C SER A 610 -15.41 -19.79 0.77
N PRO A 611 -14.46 -20.72 1.00
CA PRO A 611 -14.35 -21.43 2.28
C PRO A 611 -14.11 -20.53 3.49
N ASP A 612 -13.55 -19.33 3.28
CA ASP A 612 -13.31 -18.32 4.31
C ASP A 612 -14.41 -17.24 4.39
N GLY A 613 -15.47 -17.35 3.58
CA GLY A 613 -16.60 -16.42 3.54
C GLY A 613 -16.30 -15.03 3.00
N LYS A 614 -15.06 -14.72 2.60
CA LYS A 614 -14.67 -13.38 2.15
C LYS A 614 -15.08 -13.07 0.72
N VAL A 615 -15.26 -14.10 -0.11
CA VAL A 615 -15.60 -13.97 -1.52
C VAL A 615 -16.92 -14.67 -1.80
N LEU A 616 -17.81 -13.99 -2.51
CA LEU A 616 -19.04 -14.56 -3.04
C LEU A 616 -18.91 -14.70 -4.56
N ALA A 617 -19.25 -15.86 -5.11
CA ALA A 617 -19.34 -16.09 -6.56
C ALA A 617 -20.79 -16.18 -6.99
N SER A 618 -21.13 -15.68 -8.18
CA SER A 618 -22.47 -15.73 -8.76
C SER A 618 -22.42 -15.93 -10.26
N ALA A 619 -23.24 -16.83 -10.81
CA ALA A 619 -23.40 -17.06 -12.25
C ALA A 619 -24.79 -16.61 -12.70
N SER A 620 -24.92 -16.15 -13.94
CA SER A 620 -26.19 -15.63 -14.46
C SER A 620 -26.43 -16.00 -15.93
N ASP A 621 -27.71 -16.05 -16.29
CA ASP A 621 -28.24 -16.18 -17.66
C ASP A 621 -27.90 -14.96 -18.54
N ASP A 622 -27.35 -13.89 -17.97
CA ASP A 622 -26.74 -12.78 -18.71
C ASP A 622 -25.36 -13.13 -19.25
N GLU A 623 -25.06 -14.41 -19.16
CA GLU A 623 -23.87 -15.04 -19.62
C GLU A 623 -22.65 -14.74 -18.74
N THR A 624 -22.80 -14.11 -17.56
CA THR A 624 -21.67 -13.70 -16.72
C THR A 624 -21.54 -14.42 -15.38
N VAL A 625 -20.31 -14.54 -14.84
CA VAL A 625 -20.05 -15.06 -13.48
C VAL A 625 -19.30 -14.05 -12.60
N LYS A 626 -19.95 -13.34 -11.68
CA LYS A 626 -19.29 -12.34 -10.83
C LYS A 626 -18.68 -12.92 -9.56
N LEU A 627 -17.50 -12.42 -9.18
CA LEU A 627 -16.95 -12.57 -7.83
C LEU A 627 -17.12 -11.24 -7.10
N TRP A 628 -17.44 -11.32 -5.83
CA TRP A 628 -17.75 -10.18 -5.00
C TRP A 628 -16.99 -10.31 -3.69
N ASP A 629 -16.53 -9.20 -3.16
CA ASP A 629 -16.09 -9.11 -1.77
C ASP A 629 -17.35 -9.19 -0.91
N ALA A 630 -17.47 -10.24 -0.12
CA ALA A 630 -18.69 -10.52 0.64
C ALA A 630 -18.96 -9.46 1.71
N GLY A 631 -17.91 -8.86 2.27
CA GLY A 631 -17.99 -7.88 3.35
C GLY A 631 -18.40 -6.48 2.88
N THR A 632 -17.92 -6.07 1.71
CA THR A 632 -18.20 -4.75 1.14
C THR A 632 -19.25 -4.78 0.06
N GLY A 633 -19.40 -5.89 -0.66
CA GLY A 633 -20.21 -6.01 -1.88
C GLY A 633 -19.50 -5.58 -3.16
N ALA A 634 -18.16 -5.45 -3.12
CA ALA A 634 -17.41 -4.93 -4.25
C ALA A 634 -17.26 -6.00 -5.31
N VAL A 635 -17.46 -5.67 -6.58
CA VAL A 635 -17.16 -6.64 -7.65
C VAL A 635 -15.64 -6.85 -7.68
N LEU A 636 -15.21 -8.07 -7.34
CA LEU A 636 -13.83 -8.56 -7.48
C LEU A 636 -13.61 -9.20 -8.85
N ALA A 637 -14.66 -9.77 -9.46
CA ALA A 637 -14.60 -10.38 -10.78
C ALA A 637 -15.97 -10.52 -11.49
N SER A 638 -15.97 -10.87 -12.79
CA SER A 638 -17.11 -11.17 -13.67
C SER A 638 -16.67 -11.98 -14.89
N VAL A 639 -16.97 -13.26 -15.01
CA VAL A 639 -16.88 -14.04 -16.25
C VAL A 639 -18.00 -13.67 -17.22
N SER A 640 -17.93 -14.04 -18.51
CA SER A 640 -18.89 -13.72 -19.58
C SER A 640 -18.81 -14.79 -20.71
N TYR A 641 -19.93 -15.21 -21.36
CA TYR A 641 -19.97 -16.22 -22.46
C TYR A 641 -19.54 -15.74 -23.83
N ASP A 642 -19.17 -14.47 -23.97
CA ASP A 642 -18.23 -14.06 -25.03
C ASP A 642 -16.84 -14.71 -24.87
N LYS A 643 -16.73 -15.72 -23.99
CA LYS A 643 -15.53 -16.45 -23.58
C LYS A 643 -14.56 -15.48 -22.89
N THR A 644 -15.02 -14.69 -21.91
CA THR A 644 -14.16 -13.72 -21.23
C THR A 644 -14.39 -13.63 -19.71
N VAL A 645 -13.40 -14.04 -18.91
CA VAL A 645 -13.30 -13.85 -17.45
C VAL A 645 -12.85 -12.43 -17.14
N LYS A 646 -13.80 -11.51 -17.07
CA LYS A 646 -13.56 -10.12 -16.69
C LYS A 646 -13.39 -9.97 -15.17
N LEU A 647 -12.19 -10.13 -14.59
CA LEU A 647 -12.00 -9.78 -13.16
C LEU A 647 -12.31 -8.27 -12.91
N TRP A 648 -12.56 -7.75 -11.70
CA TRP A 648 -12.82 -6.30 -11.46
C TRP A 648 -12.21 -5.81 -10.15
N ASP A 649 -11.81 -4.54 -10.16
CA ASP A 649 -11.09 -3.95 -9.05
C ASP A 649 -12.12 -3.61 -7.98
N ALA A 650 -11.96 -4.17 -6.80
CA ALA A 650 -12.88 -3.94 -5.70
C ALA A 650 -13.00 -2.45 -5.35
N SER A 651 -11.92 -1.68 -5.51
CA SER A 651 -11.87 -0.26 -5.16
C SER A 651 -12.27 0.67 -6.31
N THR A 652 -11.95 0.33 -7.56
CA THR A 652 -12.19 1.24 -8.71
C THR A 652 -13.32 0.83 -9.66
N GLY A 653 -13.90 -0.37 -9.55
CA GLY A 653 -14.99 -0.83 -10.41
C GLY A 653 -14.60 -1.02 -11.89
N ALA A 654 -13.30 -1.10 -12.19
CA ALA A 654 -12.74 -1.34 -13.52
C ALA A 654 -12.44 -2.84 -13.72
N VAL A 655 -12.46 -3.37 -14.96
CA VAL A 655 -12.22 -4.82 -15.20
C VAL A 655 -10.73 -5.16 -15.11
N LEU A 656 -10.33 -6.02 -14.18
CA LEU A 656 -9.03 -6.63 -13.98
C LEU A 656 -8.66 -7.85 -14.85
N GLN A 657 -9.48 -8.43 -15.70
CA GLN A 657 -8.97 -9.49 -16.60
C GLN A 657 -9.91 -9.76 -17.76
N THR A 658 -9.63 -10.77 -18.58
CA THR A 658 -10.53 -11.38 -19.59
C THR A 658 -9.86 -12.71 -19.95
N LEU A 659 -10.38 -13.84 -19.45
CA LEU A 659 -9.90 -15.22 -19.75
C LEU A 659 -10.94 -16.04 -20.55
N GLU A 660 -10.54 -16.90 -21.48
CA GLU A 660 -11.50 -17.68 -22.27
C GLU A 660 -11.94 -18.98 -21.60
N VAL A 661 -13.26 -19.24 -21.56
CA VAL A 661 -13.86 -20.45 -20.97
C VAL A 661 -15.11 -20.84 -21.79
N ASP A 662 -15.31 -22.13 -22.03
CA ASP A 662 -16.40 -22.70 -22.84
C ASP A 662 -17.56 -23.25 -21.97
N ALA A 663 -18.81 -22.91 -22.37
CA ALA A 663 -20.13 -23.45 -21.95
C ALA A 663 -20.79 -23.00 -20.62
N VAL A 664 -22.13 -22.75 -20.69
CA VAL A 664 -23.06 -22.09 -19.71
C VAL A 664 -23.06 -22.68 -18.30
N VAL A 665 -22.68 -21.87 -17.29
CA VAL A 665 -22.55 -22.32 -15.90
C VAL A 665 -23.89 -22.31 -15.16
N ARG A 666 -24.32 -23.49 -14.73
CA ARG A 666 -25.49 -23.71 -13.86
C ARG A 666 -25.10 -24.18 -12.46
N THR A 667 -23.84 -24.52 -12.21
CA THR A 667 -23.35 -24.92 -10.88
C THR A 667 -22.06 -24.20 -10.51
N LEU A 668 -21.95 -23.75 -9.26
CA LEU A 668 -20.73 -23.14 -8.70
C LEU A 668 -20.41 -23.81 -7.36
N LEU A 669 -19.20 -24.34 -7.21
CA LEU A 669 -18.72 -24.92 -5.96
C LEU A 669 -17.25 -24.56 -5.73
N PHE A 670 -16.92 -23.91 -4.63
CA PHE A 670 -15.52 -23.70 -4.27
C PHE A 670 -14.85 -25.01 -3.83
N SER A 671 -13.58 -25.18 -4.22
CA SER A 671 -12.70 -26.20 -3.66
C SER A 671 -12.47 -25.96 -2.17
N LYS A 672 -12.15 -27.02 -1.42
CA LYS A 672 -11.95 -26.92 0.04
C LYS A 672 -10.82 -25.97 0.46
N ASP A 673 -9.84 -25.78 -0.43
CA ASP A 673 -8.69 -24.90 -0.27
C ASP A 673 -8.91 -23.51 -0.91
N GLY A 674 -10.08 -23.25 -1.50
CA GLY A 674 -10.43 -21.98 -2.15
C GLY A 674 -9.69 -21.70 -3.46
N ALA A 675 -8.88 -22.64 -3.96
CA ALA A 675 -7.99 -22.47 -5.11
C ALA A 675 -8.68 -22.61 -6.49
N PHE A 676 -9.87 -23.20 -6.56
CA PHE A 676 -10.68 -23.21 -7.78
C PHE A 676 -12.18 -23.28 -7.48
N ILE A 677 -12.99 -22.78 -8.41
CA ILE A 677 -14.44 -22.92 -8.45
C ILE A 677 -14.78 -23.97 -9.50
N GLN A 678 -15.36 -25.07 -9.05
CA GLN A 678 -15.88 -26.11 -9.93
C GLN A 678 -17.22 -25.68 -10.51
N THR A 679 -17.34 -25.79 -11.84
CA THR A 679 -18.54 -25.50 -12.62
C THR A 679 -18.92 -26.69 -13.50
N ASP A 680 -20.15 -26.73 -14.00
CA ASP A 680 -20.61 -27.69 -15.01
C ASP A 680 -19.90 -27.54 -16.38
N GLY A 681 -19.24 -26.40 -16.62
CA GLY A 681 -18.36 -26.16 -17.77
C GLY A 681 -16.86 -26.48 -17.53
N GLY A 682 -16.46 -26.86 -16.31
CA GLY A 682 -15.05 -27.11 -15.94
C GLY A 682 -14.62 -26.38 -14.65
N ALA A 683 -13.35 -26.53 -14.25
CA ALA A 683 -12.81 -25.86 -13.07
C ALA A 683 -12.25 -24.46 -13.43
N LEU A 684 -12.75 -23.42 -12.77
CA LEU A 684 -12.26 -22.05 -12.83
C LEU A 684 -11.24 -21.84 -11.72
N HIS A 685 -9.96 -21.68 -12.04
CA HIS A 685 -8.94 -21.40 -11.03
C HIS A 685 -9.12 -20.00 -10.44
N THR A 686 -9.29 -19.91 -9.12
CA THR A 686 -9.38 -18.66 -8.38
C THR A 686 -7.98 -18.21 -7.97
N THR A 687 -7.54 -17.06 -8.48
CA THR A 687 -6.25 -16.45 -8.11
C THR A 687 -6.29 -15.73 -6.75
N LEU A 688 -7.44 -15.75 -6.07
CA LEU A 688 -7.64 -15.21 -4.72
C LEU A 688 -7.27 -16.29 -3.70
N HIS A 689 -6.02 -16.36 -3.29
CA HIS A 689 -5.61 -17.28 -2.22
C HIS A 689 -6.25 -16.84 -0.89
N THR A 690 -7.20 -17.64 -0.42
CA THR A 690 -7.62 -17.68 0.98
C THR A 690 -6.41 -18.07 1.84
N THR A 691 -6.05 -17.25 2.81
CA THR A 691 -4.96 -17.53 3.76
C THR A 691 -5.23 -18.84 4.51
N SER A 692 -4.48 -19.90 4.23
CA SER A 692 -4.40 -21.07 5.12
C SER A 692 -3.42 -20.77 6.25
N LEU A 693 -3.91 -20.74 7.49
CA LEU A 693 -3.06 -20.96 8.67
C LEU A 693 -2.60 -22.43 8.70
N PRO A 694 -1.46 -22.75 9.33
CA PRO A 694 -0.94 -24.11 9.33
C PRO A 694 -1.86 -25.02 10.15
N SER A 695 -2.07 -26.20 9.60
CA SER A 695 -2.69 -27.36 10.23
C SER A 695 -2.12 -27.60 11.64
N SER A 696 -2.95 -27.34 12.66
CA SER A 696 -2.92 -28.11 13.90
C SER A 696 -4.20 -28.94 13.95
N ASP A 697 -4.03 -30.22 14.27
CA ASP A 697 -5.11 -31.17 14.50
C ASP A 697 -6.14 -30.61 15.50
N VAL A 698 -7.24 -30.11 14.98
CA VAL A 698 -8.55 -30.20 15.66
C VAL A 698 -9.45 -30.99 14.73
N LEU A 699 -9.18 -32.30 14.67
CA LEU A 699 -10.12 -33.28 14.16
C LEU A 699 -11.47 -33.08 14.88
N SER A 700 -12.45 -32.65 14.09
CA SER A 700 -13.79 -33.23 14.08
C SER A 700 -14.45 -33.42 15.44
N ARG A 701 -15.10 -32.36 15.96
CA ARG A 701 -16.28 -32.47 16.85
C ARG A 701 -17.02 -31.13 16.99
N SER A 702 -17.63 -30.69 15.90
CA SER A 702 -18.84 -29.82 15.94
C SER A 702 -19.75 -30.05 14.73
N SER A 703 -19.74 -31.26 14.16
CA SER A 703 -20.86 -31.75 13.37
C SER A 703 -21.96 -32.17 14.35
N LEU A 704 -22.87 -31.26 14.65
CA LEU A 704 -24.26 -31.44 15.13
C LEU A 704 -24.63 -30.27 16.05
N LEU A 705 -25.12 -29.18 15.46
CA LEU A 705 -26.17 -28.30 16.00
C LEU A 705 -26.68 -27.40 14.85
N HIS A 706 -27.71 -27.90 14.16
CA HIS A 706 -28.74 -27.19 13.36
C HIS A 706 -28.28 -25.96 12.54
N GLY A 707 -27.76 -26.19 11.33
CA GLY A 707 -27.39 -25.11 10.40
C GLY A 707 -28.57 -24.52 9.63
N ILE A 708 -28.43 -23.27 9.19
CA ILE A 708 -29.38 -22.61 8.28
C ILE A 708 -29.39 -23.35 6.94
N SER A 709 -30.57 -23.61 6.39
CA SER A 709 -30.74 -24.10 5.01
C SER A 709 -31.88 -23.35 4.32
N VAL A 710 -31.92 -23.35 2.99
CA VAL A 710 -33.04 -22.77 2.23
C VAL A 710 -33.65 -23.88 1.36
N SER A 711 -34.95 -24.12 1.53
CA SER A 711 -35.70 -25.15 0.81
C SER A 711 -37.00 -24.56 0.28
N GLU A 712 -37.18 -24.59 -1.04
CA GLU A 712 -38.32 -23.99 -1.74
C GLU A 712 -38.57 -22.51 -1.39
N GLN A 713 -39.51 -22.25 -0.50
CA GLN A 713 -39.97 -20.93 -0.07
C GLN A 713 -39.66 -20.68 1.41
N TRP A 714 -38.88 -21.55 2.06
CA TRP A 714 -38.56 -21.46 3.49
C TRP A 714 -37.06 -21.36 3.72
N VAL A 715 -36.66 -20.48 4.65
CA VAL A 715 -35.39 -20.59 5.38
C VAL A 715 -35.64 -21.47 6.60
N ARG A 716 -34.81 -22.51 6.75
CA ARG A 716 -34.89 -23.53 7.79
C ARG A 716 -33.70 -23.41 8.75
N TRP A 717 -33.92 -23.73 10.01
CA TRP A 717 -32.83 -23.95 10.99
C TRP A 717 -32.85 -25.41 11.40
N GLY A 718 -31.82 -26.15 11.00
CA GLY A 718 -31.84 -27.61 11.05
C GLY A 718 -32.99 -28.19 10.21
N THR A 719 -34.02 -28.72 10.87
CA THR A 719 -35.19 -29.33 10.22
C THR A 719 -36.46 -28.47 10.27
N GLU A 720 -36.44 -27.35 11.00
CA GLU A 720 -37.63 -26.52 11.21
C GLU A 720 -37.71 -25.40 10.18
N ASP A 721 -38.90 -25.21 9.58
CA ASP A 721 -39.23 -24.07 8.72
C ASP A 721 -39.41 -22.81 9.58
N ILE A 722 -38.50 -21.83 9.46
CA ILE A 722 -38.47 -20.64 10.33
C ILE A 722 -38.97 -19.37 9.62
N LEU A 723 -38.62 -19.17 8.35
CA LEU A 723 -38.97 -17.94 7.63
C LEU A 723 -39.48 -18.26 6.22
N TRP A 724 -40.72 -17.88 5.93
CA TRP A 724 -41.28 -17.95 4.58
C TRP A 724 -40.80 -16.77 3.74
N LEU A 725 -40.25 -17.04 2.56
CA LEU A 725 -39.75 -16.06 1.61
C LEU A 725 -40.90 -15.56 0.70
N PRO A 726 -41.28 -14.27 0.79
CA PRO A 726 -42.24 -13.66 -0.12
C PRO A 726 -41.74 -13.72 -1.56
N LYS A 727 -42.66 -13.57 -2.53
CA LYS A 727 -42.37 -13.77 -3.96
C LYS A 727 -41.16 -12.97 -4.47
N GLU A 728 -40.93 -11.77 -3.95
CA GLU A 728 -39.79 -10.91 -4.30
C GLU A 728 -38.43 -11.43 -3.81
N TYR A 729 -38.42 -12.25 -2.76
CA TYR A 729 -37.23 -12.84 -2.12
C TYR A 729 -37.02 -14.31 -2.48
N ARG A 730 -37.87 -14.88 -3.35
CA ARG A 730 -37.75 -16.27 -3.76
C ARG A 730 -36.49 -16.46 -4.62
N PRO A 731 -35.52 -17.24 -4.17
CA PRO A 731 -34.27 -17.40 -4.88
C PRO A 731 -34.45 -18.29 -6.11
N SER A 732 -33.70 -18.00 -7.17
CA SER A 732 -33.38 -18.98 -8.22
C SER A 732 -32.26 -19.92 -7.74
N CYS A 733 -31.37 -19.43 -6.89
CA CYS A 733 -30.26 -20.18 -6.30
C CYS A 733 -29.83 -19.57 -4.95
N THR A 734 -29.21 -20.38 -4.08
CA THR A 734 -28.81 -19.96 -2.73
C THR A 734 -27.41 -20.42 -2.37
N ALA A 735 -26.73 -19.64 -1.54
CA ALA A 735 -25.48 -20.02 -0.87
C ALA A 735 -25.53 -19.59 0.60
N ILE A 736 -24.89 -20.37 1.47
CA ILE A 736 -24.92 -20.14 2.91
C ILE A 736 -23.51 -20.24 3.45
N TYR A 737 -23.11 -19.25 4.25
CA TYR A 737 -21.87 -19.23 5.01
C TYR A 737 -22.19 -18.77 6.42
N GLU A 738 -22.00 -19.64 7.41
CA GLU A 738 -22.36 -19.40 8.82
C GLU A 738 -23.81 -18.89 8.98
N SER A 739 -24.00 -17.64 9.41
CA SER A 739 -25.29 -16.96 9.61
C SER A 739 -25.77 -16.16 8.38
N VAL A 740 -24.97 -16.13 7.31
CA VAL A 740 -25.20 -15.29 6.12
C VAL A 740 -25.72 -16.15 4.97
N VAL A 741 -26.82 -15.71 4.38
CA VAL A 741 -27.48 -16.37 3.24
C VAL A 741 -27.46 -15.43 2.04
N ALA A 742 -26.84 -15.86 0.96
CA ALA A 742 -26.90 -15.19 -0.33
C ALA A 742 -27.99 -15.81 -1.21
N LEU A 743 -28.89 -14.98 -1.74
CA LEU A 743 -30.01 -15.36 -2.61
C LEU A 743 -29.82 -14.71 -3.98
N GLY A 744 -29.61 -15.51 -5.02
CA GLY A 744 -29.68 -15.05 -6.41
C GLY A 744 -31.14 -15.03 -6.88
N ASN A 745 -31.53 -14.02 -7.68
CA ASN A 745 -32.89 -13.89 -8.16
C ASN A 745 -33.02 -13.86 -9.69
N PHE A 746 -34.25 -13.98 -10.18
CA PHE A 746 -34.56 -13.94 -11.61
C PHE A 746 -34.34 -12.58 -12.30
N SER A 747 -34.16 -11.50 -11.53
CA SER A 747 -33.90 -10.16 -12.06
C SER A 747 -32.41 -9.82 -12.21
N GLY A 748 -31.50 -10.71 -11.82
CA GLY A 748 -30.05 -10.43 -11.82
C GLY A 748 -29.52 -9.72 -10.57
N ARG A 749 -30.36 -9.55 -9.55
CA ARG A 749 -29.91 -9.05 -8.24
C ARG A 749 -29.52 -10.21 -7.35
N MET A 750 -28.56 -9.96 -6.48
CA MET A 750 -28.30 -10.84 -5.34
C MET A 750 -28.59 -10.13 -4.03
N LEU A 751 -29.27 -10.85 -3.14
CA LEU A 751 -29.63 -10.39 -1.81
C LEU A 751 -28.74 -11.11 -0.80
N ILE A 752 -28.05 -10.37 0.06
CA ILE A 752 -27.30 -10.94 1.19
C ILE A 752 -28.14 -10.70 2.45
N LEU A 753 -28.58 -11.79 3.07
CA LEU A 753 -29.32 -11.79 4.32
C LEU A 753 -28.40 -12.26 5.46
N GLU A 754 -28.49 -11.64 6.62
CA GLU A 754 -27.82 -12.11 7.84
C GLU A 754 -28.85 -12.38 8.93
N PHE A 755 -28.70 -13.52 9.61
CA PHE A 755 -29.59 -13.95 10.68
C PHE A 755 -28.85 -14.00 12.02
N ALA A 756 -29.39 -13.31 13.01
CA ALA A 756 -28.93 -13.43 14.40
C ALA A 756 -29.77 -14.52 15.09
N PHE A 757 -29.37 -15.78 14.96
CA PHE A 757 -29.96 -16.91 15.68
C PHE A 757 -29.32 -17.11 17.06
#